data_AF-L1LF22-F1
#
_entry.id   AF-L1LF22-F1
#
_cell.length_a   1.000
_cell.length_b   1.000
_cell.length_c   1.000
_cell.angle_alpha   90.00
_cell.angle_beta   90.00
_cell.angle_gamma   90.00
#
_symmetry.space_group_name_H-M   'P 1'
#
loop_
_entity.id
_entity.type
_entity.pdbx_description
1 polymer ?
#
loop_
_entity_poly.entity_id
_entity_poly.type
_entity_poly.pdbx_seq_one_letter_code
_entity_poly.pdbx_strand_id
1 'polypeptide(L)'
;MEANSTVALCNNLSHLIYKLHNSLDYKQKFILFTHIFSVQEEHYASEEMSRRLIMSLDPEFVYILLRSSSIFVLISLELTNKLICNKDAAKHMSNIVPYIANILSRIVPKADFILDESTKIISDKLMYQKDFVWIKLVYESLLCLQKILSYLGKNKLLNCVTLDEMRQPLEYLLNDMFDISIENISFDGSRESGIIFNHNNDHVHTCNLCDLISKNEFKDEALCIQNLFSDLDALAREHLIDLDKDKLDDYASDDEIDLFSLIKDVGNTIITDIGVTEGNKLDKQTVGIYLSTLKIVLEITKRDELAEFVLSCIESKNFDILQLLIELSIKGSNDLGNLTISKMLTNHSIKLLDKNTERHNVLCLLGYIQKSLERHGLYLFNDNCCVDEILKIIKRAEIELHLSLDEFFRIDNTEYDYPCTFRVLETIFVLICDLDQSVGNSVNSIFTIIHRVIQTTFDFFNQIDISNRERASDYISCCTRIIGCWMTLEPVHLQSAYLRALSNMLDLISEMDFAWLLPTFDYIEVCDLSNVNNLMTSMFRIINRATGKNGNVYVSALDNFGDETLTMACRHLERFFMDVIVDFERLLQSLEPFDINHTTLPVDKEDVIETLITSANFTPSYPVELFSPIVVEVDVGSKLEGKYLFTLSVLEKLFLSILERYHHVKFVNHMLKVINNNEEPSLEYFFQSLAKKSSSYDILLCNISVATAAACLCRITETSAKRLINSKFLLLIMECLVYSFFYSVPVRMNDYLRTDDERINLWYRTSHLSMLLMQHYPALVGLFNMSIIKMGLKLPQPSKIDMETLFNEEYITRQEIVVADFFSAFVLNIIN
;
A
#
# COMPACT_ATOMS: atom_id res chain seq x y z
N MET A 1 26.51 -63.02 -18.98
CA MET A 1 25.07 -63.31 -18.73
C MET A 1 24.30 -62.16 -19.34
N GLU A 2 23.65 -62.43 -20.47
CA GLU A 2 22.68 -61.53 -21.09
C GLU A 2 21.51 -61.36 -20.11
N ALA A 3 21.18 -60.13 -19.75
CA ALA A 3 20.02 -59.81 -18.94
C ALA A 3 19.08 -58.91 -19.76
N ASN A 4 17.92 -59.47 -20.07
CA ASN A 4 16.78 -58.82 -20.71
C ASN A 4 16.42 -57.48 -20.03
N SER A 5 16.61 -56.39 -20.75
CA SER A 5 15.61 -55.38 -21.18
C SER A 5 14.32 -55.12 -20.37
N THR A 6 14.34 -55.19 -19.05
CA THR A 6 13.33 -54.50 -18.23
C THR A 6 14.05 -53.60 -17.24
N VAL A 7 14.10 -52.30 -17.56
CA VAL A 7 14.59 -51.28 -16.63
C VAL A 7 13.61 -51.25 -15.48
N ALA A 8 13.91 -51.96 -14.38
CA ALA A 8 13.23 -51.74 -13.12
C ALA A 8 13.66 -50.35 -12.63
N LEU A 9 12.83 -49.36 -12.94
CA LEU A 9 12.99 -47.97 -12.54
C LEU A 9 12.77 -47.89 -11.01
N CYS A 10 13.82 -47.51 -10.25
CA CYS A 10 13.73 -47.30 -8.79
C CYS A 10 13.38 -45.83 -8.54
N ASN A 11 12.52 -45.54 -7.56
CA ASN A 11 12.20 -44.17 -7.15
C ASN A 11 13.30 -43.50 -6.29
N ASN A 12 14.44 -44.17 -6.06
CA ASN A 12 15.54 -43.63 -5.25
C ASN A 12 16.51 -42.83 -6.12
N LEU A 13 16.54 -41.50 -5.92
CA LEU A 13 17.36 -40.56 -6.66
C LEU A 13 18.86 -40.91 -6.66
N SER A 14 19.43 -41.31 -5.53
CA SER A 14 20.86 -41.66 -5.42
C SER A 14 21.22 -42.84 -6.32
N HIS A 15 20.32 -43.81 -6.44
CA HIS A 15 20.53 -44.97 -7.32
C HIS A 15 20.32 -44.60 -8.79
N LEU A 16 19.37 -43.71 -9.10
CA LEU A 16 19.18 -43.21 -10.46
C LEU A 16 20.39 -42.38 -10.93
N ILE A 17 20.94 -41.51 -10.07
CA ILE A 17 22.18 -40.76 -10.32
C ILE A 17 23.35 -41.73 -10.57
N TYR A 18 23.49 -42.77 -9.73
CA TYR A 18 24.52 -43.80 -9.89
C TYR A 18 24.40 -44.54 -11.24
N LYS A 19 23.19 -44.92 -11.64
CA LYS A 19 22.95 -45.56 -12.94
C LYS A 19 23.20 -44.61 -14.10
N LEU A 20 22.84 -43.33 -13.96
CA LEU A 20 23.02 -42.31 -14.99
C LEU A 20 24.50 -42.07 -15.26
N HIS A 21 25.29 -41.85 -14.21
CA HIS A 21 26.74 -41.59 -14.32
C HIS A 21 27.50 -42.77 -14.96
N ASN A 22 27.14 -44.00 -14.59
CA ASN A 22 27.80 -45.21 -15.10
C ASN A 22 27.24 -45.70 -16.45
N SER A 23 26.22 -45.05 -17.00
CA SER A 23 25.64 -45.45 -18.29
C SER A 23 26.53 -44.99 -19.44
N LEU A 24 26.90 -45.91 -20.32
CA LEU A 24 27.67 -45.62 -21.54
C LEU A 24 26.76 -45.46 -22.77
N ASP A 25 25.48 -45.81 -22.65
CA ASP A 25 24.50 -45.79 -23.74
C ASP A 25 23.64 -44.52 -23.66
N TYR A 26 23.69 -43.68 -24.69
CA TYR A 26 22.88 -42.46 -24.78
C TYR A 26 21.38 -42.71 -24.67
N LYS A 27 20.89 -43.88 -25.10
CA LYS A 27 19.48 -44.26 -24.93
C LYS A 27 19.14 -44.46 -23.46
N GLN A 28 19.97 -45.21 -22.74
CA GLN A 28 19.78 -45.40 -21.30
C GLN A 28 19.96 -44.09 -20.52
N LYS A 29 20.93 -43.24 -20.90
CA LYS A 29 21.06 -41.89 -20.33
C LYS A 29 19.78 -41.07 -20.53
N PHE A 30 19.20 -41.07 -21.73
CA PHE A 30 17.95 -40.36 -22.01
C PHE A 30 16.78 -40.87 -21.15
N ILE A 31 16.57 -42.19 -21.08
CA ILE A 31 15.49 -42.79 -20.28
C ILE A 31 15.68 -42.54 -18.77
N LEU A 32 16.89 -42.72 -18.25
CA LEU A 32 17.19 -42.48 -16.84
C LEU A 32 17.07 -41.00 -16.48
N PHE A 33 17.57 -40.12 -17.35
CA PHE A 33 17.47 -38.68 -17.18
C PHE A 33 16.01 -38.24 -17.16
N THR A 34 15.22 -38.59 -18.17
CA THR A 34 13.79 -38.26 -18.21
C THR A 34 13.02 -38.81 -17.01
N HIS A 35 13.34 -40.04 -16.57
CA HIS A 35 12.70 -40.63 -15.39
C HIS A 35 13.06 -39.91 -14.08
N ILE A 36 14.32 -39.49 -13.88
CA ILE A 36 14.73 -38.68 -12.70
C ILE A 36 13.85 -37.44 -12.56
N PHE A 37 13.43 -36.83 -13.68
CA PHE A 37 12.55 -35.66 -13.69
C PHE A 37 11.08 -35.94 -13.46
N SER A 38 10.65 -37.19 -13.62
CA SER A 38 9.27 -37.61 -13.37
C SER A 38 9.00 -37.98 -11.91
N VAL A 39 10.04 -38.32 -11.13
CA VAL A 39 9.88 -39.02 -9.85
C VAL A 39 9.74 -38.10 -8.63
N GLN A 40 10.26 -36.86 -8.59
CA GLN A 40 10.07 -35.95 -7.44
C GLN A 40 10.56 -34.50 -7.68
N GLU A 41 9.65 -33.51 -7.55
CA GLU A 41 9.95 -32.06 -7.64
C GLU A 41 10.66 -31.49 -6.38
N GLU A 42 10.48 -32.11 -5.21
CA GLU A 42 10.98 -31.59 -3.92
C GLU A 42 12.51 -31.63 -3.77
N HIS A 43 13.23 -32.35 -4.64
CA HIS A 43 14.67 -32.58 -4.51
C HIS A 43 15.56 -31.59 -5.29
N TYR A 44 14.99 -30.82 -6.22
CA TYR A 44 15.71 -29.76 -6.95
C TYR A 44 16.06 -28.54 -6.09
N ALA A 45 15.48 -28.45 -4.88
CA ALA A 45 15.80 -27.42 -3.90
C ALA A 45 17.18 -27.62 -3.23
N SER A 46 17.75 -28.84 -3.27
CA SER A 46 19.08 -29.09 -2.68
C SER A 46 20.19 -28.75 -3.67
N GLU A 47 20.99 -27.73 -3.33
CA GLU A 47 22.16 -27.28 -4.12
C GLU A 47 23.14 -28.42 -4.41
N GLU A 48 23.37 -29.30 -3.44
CA GLU A 48 24.27 -30.46 -3.55
C GLU A 48 23.75 -31.49 -4.55
N MET A 49 22.44 -31.75 -4.58
CA MET A 49 21.84 -32.73 -5.49
C MET A 49 21.75 -32.21 -6.92
N SER A 50 21.40 -30.93 -7.11
CA SER A 50 21.43 -30.29 -8.43
C SER A 50 22.83 -30.37 -9.04
N ARG A 51 23.89 -30.05 -8.26
CA ARG A 51 25.28 -30.16 -8.70
C ARG A 51 25.67 -31.59 -9.10
N ARG A 52 25.33 -32.59 -8.25
CA ARG A 52 25.63 -34.00 -8.53
C ARG A 52 24.91 -34.51 -9.78
N LEU A 53 23.67 -34.09 -9.99
CA LEU A 53 22.88 -34.47 -11.16
C LEU A 53 23.48 -33.89 -12.45
N ILE A 54 23.85 -32.60 -12.45
CA ILE A 54 24.51 -31.94 -13.59
C ILE A 54 25.82 -32.66 -13.97
N MET A 55 26.66 -33.00 -12.99
CA MET A 55 27.91 -33.71 -13.26
C MET A 55 27.69 -35.16 -13.70
N SER A 56 26.61 -35.80 -13.27
CA SER A 56 26.29 -37.18 -13.65
C SER A 56 25.72 -37.31 -15.06
N LEU A 57 25.13 -36.23 -15.58
CA LEU A 57 24.54 -36.18 -16.92
C LEU A 57 25.58 -36.20 -18.04
N ASP A 58 26.79 -35.75 -17.74
CA ASP A 58 27.82 -35.41 -18.71
C ASP A 58 27.35 -34.25 -19.63
N PRO A 59 27.91 -33.03 -19.50
CA PRO A 59 27.53 -31.88 -20.32
C PRO A 59 27.58 -32.16 -21.84
N GLU A 60 28.44 -33.08 -22.28
CA GLU A 60 28.52 -33.49 -23.68
C GLU A 60 27.21 -34.11 -24.19
N PHE A 61 26.52 -34.88 -23.35
CA PHE A 61 25.22 -35.47 -23.68
C PHE A 61 24.14 -34.40 -23.91
N VAL A 62 24.11 -33.35 -23.06
CA VAL A 62 23.20 -32.21 -23.22
C VAL A 62 23.48 -31.49 -24.54
N TYR A 63 24.74 -31.29 -24.91
CA TYR A 63 25.11 -30.67 -26.18
C TYR A 63 24.74 -31.54 -27.39
N ILE A 64 24.78 -32.87 -27.29
CA ILE A 64 24.29 -33.75 -28.37
C ILE A 64 22.78 -33.59 -28.57
N LEU A 65 22.00 -33.50 -27.48
CA LEU A 65 20.56 -33.29 -27.57
C LEU A 65 20.20 -31.94 -28.20
N LEU A 66 20.94 -30.87 -27.88
CA LEU A 66 20.76 -29.54 -28.49
C LEU A 66 21.16 -29.47 -29.98
N ARG A 67 21.92 -30.45 -30.46
CA ARG A 67 22.33 -30.60 -31.87
C ARG A 67 21.43 -31.55 -32.67
N SER A 68 20.37 -32.07 -32.04
CA SER A 68 19.46 -33.07 -32.63
C SER A 68 18.21 -32.44 -33.26
N SER A 69 17.12 -33.21 -33.45
CA SER A 69 15.84 -32.69 -33.94
C SER A 69 15.17 -31.74 -32.95
N SER A 70 14.26 -30.90 -33.45
CA SER A 70 13.64 -29.80 -32.69
C SER A 70 12.98 -30.28 -31.39
N ILE A 71 12.35 -31.46 -31.40
CA ILE A 71 11.76 -32.05 -30.19
C ILE A 71 12.81 -32.41 -29.11
N PHE A 72 13.98 -32.93 -29.49
CA PHE A 72 15.04 -33.24 -28.53
C PHE A 72 15.71 -31.98 -28.00
N VAL A 73 15.81 -30.95 -28.85
CA VAL A 73 16.21 -29.60 -28.42
C VAL A 73 15.26 -29.08 -27.35
N LEU A 74 13.95 -29.15 -27.60
CA LEU A 74 12.93 -28.70 -26.65
C LEU A 74 13.03 -29.42 -25.30
N ILE A 75 13.11 -30.75 -25.32
CA ILE A 75 13.25 -31.56 -24.10
C ILE A 75 14.53 -31.21 -23.36
N SER A 76 15.65 -31.07 -24.09
CA SER A 76 16.94 -30.69 -23.49
C SER A 76 16.86 -29.32 -22.80
N LEU A 77 16.21 -28.34 -23.43
CA LEU A 77 16.04 -27.00 -22.88
C LEU A 77 15.13 -27.00 -21.64
N GLU A 78 13.97 -27.66 -21.69
CA GLU A 78 13.06 -27.79 -20.54
C GLU A 78 13.77 -28.41 -19.33
N LEU A 79 14.54 -29.47 -19.57
CA LEU A 79 15.29 -30.17 -18.52
C LEU A 79 16.44 -29.31 -17.99
N THR A 80 17.17 -28.63 -18.88
CA THR A 80 18.25 -27.71 -18.46
C THR A 80 17.70 -26.55 -17.64
N ASN A 81 16.55 -26.00 -18.01
CA ASN A 81 15.85 -24.97 -17.25
C ASN A 81 15.53 -25.42 -15.84
N LYS A 82 15.12 -26.67 -15.63
CA LYS A 82 14.86 -27.23 -14.30
C LYS A 82 16.14 -27.49 -13.48
N LEU A 83 17.31 -27.61 -14.10
CA LEU A 83 18.59 -27.83 -13.42
C LEU A 83 19.23 -26.53 -12.89
N ILE A 84 19.04 -25.41 -13.59
CA ILE A 84 19.64 -24.12 -13.24
C ILE A 84 18.89 -23.48 -12.06
N CYS A 85 19.19 -23.94 -10.85
CA CYS A 85 18.55 -23.49 -9.60
C CYS A 85 19.45 -22.62 -8.70
N ASN A 86 20.74 -22.53 -9.01
CA ASN A 86 21.72 -21.78 -8.21
C ASN A 86 22.90 -21.31 -9.07
N LYS A 87 23.81 -20.55 -8.45
CA LYS A 87 24.96 -19.95 -9.14
C LYS A 87 25.96 -20.97 -9.66
N ASP A 88 26.19 -22.05 -8.93
CA ASP A 88 27.14 -23.09 -9.34
C ASP A 88 26.58 -23.90 -10.51
N ALA A 89 25.31 -24.28 -10.48
CA ALA A 89 24.60 -24.90 -11.59
C ALA A 89 24.63 -24.03 -12.87
N ALA A 90 24.39 -22.72 -12.71
CA ALA A 90 24.50 -21.77 -13.82
C ALA A 90 25.93 -21.69 -14.38
N LYS A 91 26.96 -21.75 -13.52
CA LYS A 91 28.36 -21.82 -13.96
C LYS A 91 28.62 -23.12 -14.74
N HIS A 92 28.24 -24.28 -14.20
CA HIS A 92 28.40 -25.57 -14.87
C HIS A 92 27.77 -25.60 -16.26
N MET A 93 26.62 -24.94 -16.42
CA MET A 93 25.88 -24.89 -17.69
C MET A 93 26.26 -23.70 -18.58
N SER A 94 27.24 -22.84 -18.23
CA SER A 94 27.47 -21.60 -19.00
C SER A 94 27.89 -21.84 -20.46
N ASN A 95 28.47 -23.00 -20.76
CA ASN A 95 28.93 -23.38 -22.09
C ASN A 95 27.78 -23.77 -23.04
N ILE A 96 26.53 -23.83 -22.55
CA ILE A 96 25.33 -24.04 -23.38
C ILE A 96 24.95 -22.79 -24.19
N VAL A 97 25.39 -21.60 -23.75
CA VAL A 97 24.97 -20.31 -24.32
C VAL A 97 25.20 -20.23 -25.84
N PRO A 98 26.37 -20.60 -26.40
CA PRO A 98 26.59 -20.56 -27.84
C PRO A 98 25.66 -21.50 -28.63
N TYR A 99 25.28 -22.64 -28.05
CA TYR A 99 24.30 -23.55 -28.66
C TYR A 99 22.92 -22.91 -28.72
N ILE A 100 22.50 -22.26 -27.64
CA ILE A 100 21.22 -21.55 -27.59
C ILE A 100 21.21 -20.39 -28.59
N ALA A 101 22.30 -19.61 -28.67
CA ALA A 101 22.45 -18.53 -29.65
C ALA A 101 22.31 -19.05 -31.09
N ASN A 102 22.97 -20.16 -31.41
CA ASN A 102 22.88 -20.78 -32.73
C ASN A 102 21.46 -21.32 -33.02
N ILE A 103 20.81 -21.97 -32.04
CA ILE A 103 19.40 -22.41 -32.16
C ILE A 103 18.50 -21.21 -32.48
N LEU A 104 18.56 -20.15 -31.67
CA LEU A 104 17.77 -18.93 -31.85
C LEU A 104 18.04 -18.32 -33.25
N SER A 105 19.30 -18.18 -33.67
CA SER A 105 19.65 -17.61 -34.98
C SER A 105 19.02 -18.37 -36.16
N ARG A 106 18.83 -19.69 -36.02
CA ARG A 106 18.23 -20.55 -37.05
C ARG A 106 16.71 -20.50 -37.06
N ILE A 107 16.08 -20.37 -35.89
CA ILE A 107 14.62 -20.44 -35.76
C ILE A 107 13.94 -19.08 -35.80
N VAL A 108 14.64 -17.98 -35.51
CA VAL A 108 14.07 -16.63 -35.46
C VAL A 108 13.37 -16.22 -36.77
N PRO A 109 13.92 -16.51 -37.96
CA PRO A 109 13.16 -16.35 -39.20
C PRO A 109 12.00 -17.37 -39.26
N LYS A 110 10.83 -17.04 -38.70
CA LYS A 110 9.66 -17.95 -38.61
C LYS A 110 9.29 -18.56 -39.97
N ALA A 111 9.46 -17.80 -41.05
CA ALA A 111 9.21 -18.25 -42.42
C ALA A 111 10.04 -19.49 -42.82
N ASP A 112 11.26 -19.59 -42.29
CA ASP A 112 12.23 -20.63 -42.62
C ASP A 112 12.17 -21.83 -41.66
N PHE A 113 11.38 -21.74 -40.58
CA PHE A 113 11.20 -22.85 -39.65
C PHE A 113 10.45 -24.01 -40.33
N ILE A 114 11.05 -25.19 -40.39
CA ILE A 114 10.44 -26.41 -40.94
C ILE A 114 10.48 -27.48 -39.85
N LEU A 115 9.35 -28.12 -39.60
CA LEU A 115 9.30 -29.27 -38.70
C LEU A 115 10.06 -30.42 -39.34
N ASP A 116 11.13 -30.87 -38.67
CA ASP A 116 11.76 -32.14 -38.99
C ASP A 116 10.76 -33.30 -38.83
N GLU A 117 11.00 -34.40 -39.53
CA GLU A 117 10.07 -35.52 -39.64
C GLU A 117 9.70 -36.10 -38.26
N SER A 118 10.70 -36.21 -37.40
CA SER A 118 10.57 -36.63 -36.01
C SER A 118 9.63 -35.74 -35.18
N THR A 119 9.86 -34.43 -35.22
CA THR A 119 9.05 -33.44 -34.51
C THR A 119 7.63 -33.40 -35.09
N LYS A 120 7.48 -33.59 -36.40
CA LYS A 120 6.18 -33.66 -37.06
C LYS A 120 5.35 -34.84 -36.56
N ILE A 121 5.93 -36.05 -36.50
CA ILE A 121 5.23 -37.25 -36.01
C ILE A 121 4.70 -37.04 -34.58
N ILE A 122 5.50 -36.43 -33.71
CA ILE A 122 5.10 -36.18 -32.31
C ILE A 122 4.05 -35.07 -32.23
N SER A 123 4.24 -33.98 -32.98
CA SER A 123 3.28 -32.87 -33.02
C SER A 123 1.91 -33.31 -33.53
N ASP A 124 1.87 -34.15 -34.57
CA ASP A 124 0.64 -34.72 -35.13
C ASP A 124 -0.09 -35.60 -34.10
N LYS A 125 0.65 -36.37 -33.28
CA LYS A 125 0.07 -37.20 -32.22
C LYS A 125 -0.49 -36.37 -31.05
N LEU A 126 0.17 -35.27 -30.70
CA LEU A 126 -0.24 -34.37 -29.63
C LEU A 126 -1.20 -33.26 -30.09
N MET A 127 -1.54 -33.24 -31.38
CA MET A 127 -2.35 -32.21 -32.03
C MET A 127 -1.79 -30.78 -31.89
N TYR A 128 -0.47 -30.64 -31.79
CA TYR A 128 0.19 -29.33 -31.73
C TYR A 128 0.38 -28.74 -33.13
N GLN A 129 0.13 -27.45 -33.26
CA GLN A 129 0.39 -26.70 -34.48
C GLN A 129 1.88 -26.31 -34.58
N LYS A 130 2.37 -26.13 -35.81
CA LYS A 130 3.75 -25.69 -36.09
C LYS A 130 4.12 -24.43 -35.30
N ASP A 131 3.22 -23.45 -35.23
CA ASP A 131 3.46 -22.18 -34.56
C ASP A 131 3.64 -22.34 -33.04
N PHE A 132 2.90 -23.27 -32.42
CA PHE A 132 3.04 -23.60 -31.01
C PHE A 132 4.42 -24.19 -30.69
N VAL A 133 4.89 -25.14 -31.50
CA VAL A 133 6.21 -25.78 -31.32
C VAL A 133 7.32 -24.75 -31.49
N TRP A 134 7.19 -23.88 -32.49
CA TRP A 134 8.15 -22.80 -32.75
C TRP A 134 8.27 -21.85 -31.55
N ILE A 135 7.16 -21.29 -31.06
CA ILE A 135 7.22 -20.32 -29.96
C ILE A 135 7.70 -20.98 -28.66
N LYS A 136 7.36 -22.25 -28.44
CA LYS A 136 7.82 -22.99 -27.26
C LYS A 136 9.34 -23.21 -27.27
N LEU A 137 9.92 -23.52 -28.43
CA LEU A 137 11.38 -23.60 -28.59
C LEU A 137 12.08 -22.27 -28.29
N VAL A 138 11.52 -21.17 -28.79
CA VAL A 138 12.03 -19.82 -28.51
C VAL A 138 11.92 -19.49 -27.02
N TYR A 139 10.77 -19.80 -26.40
CA TYR A 139 10.53 -19.59 -24.98
C TYR A 139 11.54 -20.34 -24.09
N GLU A 140 11.69 -21.65 -24.27
CA GLU A 140 12.59 -22.46 -23.44
C GLU A 140 14.07 -22.06 -23.63
N SER A 141 14.44 -21.66 -24.86
CA SER A 141 15.76 -21.11 -25.17
C SER A 141 16.04 -19.83 -24.38
N LEU A 142 15.09 -18.88 -24.42
CA LEU A 142 15.22 -17.61 -23.71
C LEU A 142 15.17 -17.78 -22.19
N LEU A 143 14.32 -18.67 -21.68
CA LEU A 143 14.24 -18.97 -20.24
C LEU A 143 15.58 -19.50 -19.71
N CYS A 144 16.27 -20.32 -20.49
CA CYS A 144 17.59 -20.82 -20.12
C CYS A 144 18.62 -19.69 -20.05
N LEU A 145 18.63 -18.81 -21.05
CA LEU A 145 19.47 -17.61 -21.04
C LEU A 145 19.14 -16.72 -19.84
N GLN A 146 17.86 -16.51 -19.54
CA GLN A 146 17.42 -15.71 -18.41
C GLN A 146 17.96 -16.24 -17.07
N LYS A 147 17.81 -17.54 -16.82
CA LYS A 147 18.26 -18.17 -15.59
C LYS A 147 19.77 -18.05 -15.44
N ILE A 148 20.54 -18.37 -16.48
CA ILE A 148 22.00 -18.21 -16.47
C ILE A 148 22.39 -16.76 -16.16
N LEU A 149 21.72 -15.80 -16.81
CA LEU A 149 21.97 -14.38 -16.62
C LEU A 149 21.66 -13.87 -15.21
N SER A 150 20.56 -14.33 -14.61
CA SER A 150 20.18 -13.94 -13.25
C SER A 150 21.22 -14.35 -12.20
N TYR A 151 21.94 -15.47 -12.42
CA TYR A 151 22.94 -15.97 -11.49
C TYR A 151 24.37 -15.50 -11.78
N LEU A 152 24.73 -15.32 -13.06
CA LEU A 152 26.09 -15.02 -13.50
C LEU A 152 26.32 -13.55 -13.89
N GLY A 153 25.26 -12.78 -14.16
CA GLY A 153 25.30 -11.39 -14.60
C GLY A 153 25.39 -11.20 -16.13
N LYS A 154 24.89 -10.06 -16.61
CA LYS A 154 24.73 -9.73 -18.05
C LYS A 154 26.06 -9.58 -18.83
N ASN A 155 27.16 -9.26 -18.16
CA ASN A 155 28.44 -8.95 -18.83
C ASN A 155 29.23 -10.18 -19.30
N LYS A 156 28.77 -11.40 -18.97
CA LYS A 156 29.54 -12.63 -19.16
C LYS A 156 29.31 -13.31 -20.52
N LEU A 157 28.41 -12.81 -21.37
CA LEU A 157 27.92 -13.48 -22.58
C LEU A 157 28.36 -12.82 -23.91
N LEU A 158 29.36 -11.93 -23.90
CA LEU A 158 29.59 -11.02 -25.03
C LEU A 158 30.07 -11.68 -26.33
N ASN A 159 30.66 -12.89 -26.29
CA ASN A 159 31.23 -13.51 -27.50
C ASN A 159 30.70 -14.94 -27.66
N CYS A 160 29.76 -15.13 -28.59
CA CYS A 160 29.29 -16.46 -29.00
C CYS A 160 29.90 -16.82 -30.35
N VAL A 161 30.73 -17.86 -30.39
CA VAL A 161 31.30 -18.39 -31.63
C VAL A 161 30.23 -19.16 -32.40
N THR A 162 30.13 -18.96 -33.72
CA THR A 162 29.32 -19.81 -34.60
C THR A 162 29.80 -21.26 -34.56
N LEU A 163 28.92 -22.19 -34.24
CA LEU A 163 29.22 -23.63 -34.29
C LEU A 163 28.88 -24.18 -35.69
N ASP A 164 29.90 -24.59 -36.45
CA ASP A 164 29.78 -25.16 -37.79
C ASP A 164 29.21 -26.60 -37.81
N GLU A 165 29.39 -27.37 -36.74
CA GLU A 165 29.00 -28.79 -36.69
C GLU A 165 27.69 -29.01 -35.92
N MET A 166 26.57 -28.71 -36.56
CA MET A 166 25.24 -28.94 -35.97
C MET A 166 24.46 -29.94 -36.83
N ARG A 167 24.75 -31.23 -36.66
CA ARG A 167 23.82 -32.37 -36.87
C ARG A 167 24.50 -33.69 -36.56
N GLN A 168 24.21 -34.27 -35.41
CA GLN A 168 24.19 -35.74 -35.26
C GLN A 168 22.74 -36.14 -35.00
N PRO A 169 22.04 -36.76 -35.97
CA PRO A 169 20.65 -37.15 -35.78
C PRO A 169 20.53 -38.31 -34.79
N LEU A 170 19.95 -38.05 -33.62
CA LEU A 170 19.51 -39.08 -32.65
C LEU A 170 18.12 -39.66 -33.00
N GLU A 171 17.81 -39.80 -34.29
CA GLU A 171 16.47 -40.22 -34.76
C GLU A 171 16.07 -41.61 -34.26
N TYR A 172 17.02 -42.47 -33.88
CA TYR A 172 16.75 -43.79 -33.31
C TYR A 172 16.12 -43.74 -31.90
N LEU A 173 16.22 -42.61 -31.18
CA LEU A 173 15.59 -42.42 -29.86
C LEU A 173 14.09 -42.10 -29.95
N LEU A 174 13.55 -41.79 -31.14
CA LEU A 174 12.13 -41.45 -31.29
C LEU A 174 11.18 -42.58 -30.92
N ASN A 175 11.54 -43.81 -31.26
CA ASN A 175 10.69 -44.97 -30.96
C ASN A 175 10.52 -45.15 -29.45
N ASP A 176 11.55 -44.80 -28.67
CA ASP A 176 11.54 -44.87 -27.21
C ASP A 176 10.78 -43.71 -26.57
N MET A 177 10.71 -42.55 -27.25
CA MET A 177 9.83 -41.45 -26.85
C MET A 177 8.33 -41.79 -26.96
N PHE A 178 7.94 -42.78 -27.76
CA PHE A 178 6.53 -43.20 -27.84
C PHE A 178 6.12 -44.16 -26.72
N ASP A 179 7.07 -44.82 -26.06
CA ASP A 179 6.84 -45.57 -24.82
C ASP A 179 6.71 -44.65 -23.59
N ILE A 180 7.07 -43.38 -23.77
CA ILE A 180 6.93 -42.26 -22.84
C ILE A 180 5.64 -41.52 -23.23
N SER A 181 4.53 -41.73 -22.53
CA SER A 181 3.31 -40.99 -22.83
C SER A 181 3.46 -39.52 -22.42
N ILE A 182 3.38 -38.60 -23.36
CA ILE A 182 3.23 -37.16 -23.07
C ILE A 182 1.73 -36.91 -22.94
N GLU A 183 1.18 -36.92 -21.71
CA GLU A 183 -0.23 -36.56 -21.48
C GLU A 183 -0.41 -35.08 -21.11
N ASN A 184 -1.59 -34.57 -21.47
CA ASN A 184 -2.02 -33.17 -21.48
C ASN A 184 -1.48 -32.31 -20.32
N ILE A 185 -0.73 -31.29 -20.69
CA ILE A 185 -0.25 -30.24 -19.79
C ILE A 185 -1.39 -29.23 -19.58
N SER A 186 -1.96 -29.16 -18.37
CA SER A 186 -2.88 -28.09 -17.99
C SER A 186 -2.10 -26.85 -17.56
N PHE A 187 -2.15 -25.78 -18.35
CA PHE A 187 -1.40 -24.53 -18.15
C PHE A 187 -2.24 -23.43 -17.48
N ASP A 188 -2.75 -23.69 -16.27
CA ASP A 188 -3.15 -22.59 -15.38
C ASP A 188 -1.91 -22.17 -14.58
N GLY A 189 -1.47 -20.92 -14.73
CA GLY A 189 -0.17 -20.35 -14.33
C GLY A 189 0.19 -20.35 -12.84
N SER A 190 -0.22 -21.36 -12.07
CA SER A 190 0.14 -21.59 -10.67
C SER A 190 0.71 -22.99 -10.40
N ARG A 191 0.96 -23.82 -11.41
CA ARG A 191 1.67 -25.10 -11.24
C ARG A 191 2.68 -25.34 -12.36
N GLU A 192 3.87 -25.74 -11.96
CA GLU A 192 5.02 -26.02 -12.80
C GLU A 192 4.64 -27.05 -13.88
N SER A 193 4.75 -26.65 -15.14
CA SER A 193 4.54 -27.53 -16.28
C SER A 193 5.71 -28.50 -16.39
N GLY A 194 5.43 -29.80 -16.28
CA GLY A 194 6.41 -30.86 -16.49
C GLY A 194 5.92 -31.88 -17.51
N ILE A 195 6.86 -32.56 -18.17
CA ILE A 195 6.60 -33.79 -18.91
C ILE A 195 6.17 -34.84 -17.86
N ILE A 196 4.88 -35.20 -17.84
CA ILE A 196 4.36 -36.27 -16.97
C ILE A 196 4.35 -37.56 -17.78
N PHE A 197 5.06 -38.58 -17.27
CA PHE A 197 5.19 -39.88 -17.88
C PHE A 197 4.16 -40.83 -17.26
N ASN A 198 3.21 -41.40 -18.03
CA ASN A 198 2.44 -42.56 -17.54
C ASN A 198 3.36 -43.77 -17.54
N HIS A 199 4.03 -43.96 -16.41
CA HIS A 199 4.22 -45.32 -15.96
C HIS A 199 2.92 -45.70 -15.25
N ASN A 200 2.24 -46.74 -15.77
CA ASN A 200 1.17 -47.42 -15.05
C ASN A 200 1.72 -47.86 -13.69
N ASN A 201 1.57 -47.00 -12.68
CA ASN A 201 2.03 -47.21 -11.32
C ASN A 201 1.01 -48.09 -10.60
N ASP A 202 1.15 -49.41 -10.76
CA ASP A 202 0.50 -50.36 -9.86
C ASP A 202 1.48 -51.28 -9.13
N HIS A 203 2.79 -51.10 -9.30
CA HIS A 203 3.78 -51.84 -8.51
C HIS A 203 4.83 -50.93 -7.88
N VAL A 204 4.56 -50.54 -6.63
CA VAL A 204 5.58 -50.10 -5.67
C VAL A 204 6.50 -51.30 -5.40
N HIS A 205 7.44 -51.55 -6.31
CA HIS A 205 8.58 -52.39 -6.03
C HIS A 205 9.74 -51.47 -5.69
N THR A 206 10.05 -51.35 -4.40
CA THR A 206 11.38 -50.94 -3.97
C THR A 206 12.38 -51.83 -4.70
N CYS A 207 13.20 -51.23 -5.58
CA CYS A 207 14.20 -51.99 -6.32
C CYS A 207 15.06 -52.77 -5.33
N ASN A 208 15.42 -54.03 -5.66
CA ASN A 208 16.22 -54.90 -4.78
C ASN A 208 17.43 -54.19 -4.17
N LEU A 209 18.12 -53.31 -4.92
CA LEU A 209 19.24 -52.53 -4.39
C LEU A 209 18.79 -51.50 -3.33
N CYS A 210 17.71 -50.79 -3.60
CA CYS A 210 17.09 -49.80 -2.71
C CYS A 210 16.59 -50.49 -1.41
N ASP A 211 16.01 -51.68 -1.54
CA ASP A 211 15.60 -52.56 -0.43
C ASP A 211 16.78 -53.06 0.40
N LEU A 212 17.85 -53.54 -0.25
CA LEU A 212 19.04 -54.08 0.42
C LEU A 212 19.87 -53.00 1.14
N ILE A 213 19.95 -51.79 0.57
CA ILE A 213 20.57 -50.62 1.22
C ILE A 213 19.77 -50.25 2.47
N SER A 214 18.44 -50.20 2.39
CA SER A 214 17.57 -49.89 3.54
C SER A 214 17.69 -50.93 4.67
N LYS A 215 18.04 -52.18 4.33
CA LYS A 215 18.26 -53.28 5.29
C LYS A 215 19.70 -53.35 5.83
N ASN A 216 20.61 -52.45 5.43
CA ASN A 216 22.05 -52.47 5.76
C ASN A 216 22.76 -53.80 5.39
N GLU A 217 22.22 -54.58 4.46
CA GLU A 217 22.72 -55.93 4.13
C GLU A 217 23.90 -55.90 3.13
N PHE A 218 24.15 -54.76 2.49
CA PHE A 218 25.27 -54.52 1.59
C PHE A 218 25.95 -53.18 1.92
N LYS A 219 26.97 -53.23 2.77
CA LYS A 219 27.80 -52.06 3.10
C LYS A 219 28.61 -51.59 1.89
N ASP A 220 29.02 -52.49 1.02
CA ASP A 220 29.91 -52.20 -0.10
C ASP A 220 29.22 -51.34 -1.17
N GLU A 221 27.97 -51.63 -1.54
CA GLU A 221 27.19 -50.85 -2.50
C GLU A 221 26.76 -49.49 -1.95
N ALA A 222 26.43 -49.41 -0.66
CA ALA A 222 26.20 -48.13 0.01
C ALA A 222 27.48 -47.26 0.03
N LEU A 223 28.63 -47.90 0.25
CA LEU A 223 29.95 -47.26 0.22
C LEU A 223 30.34 -46.87 -1.22
N CYS A 224 29.95 -47.64 -2.24
CA CYS A 224 30.10 -47.27 -3.65
C CYS A 224 29.27 -46.03 -4.02
N ILE A 225 28.04 -45.89 -3.52
CA ILE A 225 27.22 -44.69 -3.74
C ILE A 225 27.82 -43.47 -3.01
N GLN A 226 28.33 -43.66 -1.78
CA GLN A 226 29.02 -42.59 -1.05
C GLN A 226 30.32 -42.16 -1.74
N ASN A 227 31.11 -43.11 -2.24
CA ASN A 227 32.31 -42.82 -3.03
C ASN A 227 31.96 -42.10 -4.32
N LEU A 228 30.92 -42.55 -5.05
CA LEU A 228 30.44 -41.85 -6.24
C LEU A 228 30.07 -40.40 -5.92
N PHE A 229 29.36 -40.14 -4.82
CA PHE A 229 29.02 -38.77 -4.43
C PHE A 229 30.26 -37.94 -4.10
N SER A 230 31.25 -38.52 -3.41
CA SER A 230 32.54 -37.86 -3.19
C SER A 230 33.27 -37.56 -4.51
N ASP A 231 33.24 -38.49 -5.46
CA ASP A 231 33.86 -38.35 -6.78
C ASP A 231 33.15 -37.28 -7.63
N LEU A 232 31.82 -37.27 -7.65
CA LEU A 232 31.01 -36.25 -8.32
C LEU A 232 31.23 -34.87 -7.69
N ASP A 233 31.33 -34.77 -6.37
CA ASP A 233 31.62 -33.52 -5.67
C ASP A 233 33.07 -33.06 -5.90
N ALA A 234 34.02 -33.97 -6.11
CA ALA A 234 35.38 -33.66 -6.50
C ALA A 234 35.45 -33.14 -7.95
N LEU A 235 34.83 -33.87 -8.88
CA LEU A 235 34.71 -33.49 -10.29
C LEU A 235 34.00 -32.14 -10.46
N ALA A 236 32.91 -31.91 -9.71
CA ALA A 236 32.20 -30.64 -9.75
C ALA A 236 33.11 -29.47 -9.33
N ARG A 237 33.88 -29.66 -8.25
CA ARG A 237 34.81 -28.64 -7.75
C ARG A 237 35.94 -28.37 -8.75
N GLU A 238 36.52 -29.41 -9.33
CA GLU A 238 37.58 -29.27 -10.34
C GLU A 238 37.06 -28.53 -11.58
N HIS A 239 35.89 -28.91 -12.08
CA HIS A 239 35.25 -28.24 -13.22
C HIS A 239 34.92 -26.76 -12.93
N LEU A 240 34.41 -26.42 -11.75
CA LEU A 240 34.18 -25.02 -11.37
C LEU A 240 35.48 -24.22 -11.28
N ILE A 241 36.56 -24.83 -10.78
CA ILE A 241 37.89 -24.21 -10.72
C ILE A 241 38.40 -23.93 -12.14
N ASP A 242 38.24 -24.86 -13.07
CA ASP A 242 38.68 -24.68 -14.45
C ASP A 242 37.87 -23.60 -15.18
N LEU A 243 36.54 -23.57 -15.00
CA LEU A 243 35.68 -22.50 -15.50
C LEU A 243 35.97 -21.12 -14.89
N ASP A 244 36.52 -21.06 -13.67
CA ASP A 244 36.95 -19.81 -13.06
C ASP A 244 38.35 -19.38 -13.54
N LYS A 245 39.19 -20.29 -14.05
CA LYS A 245 40.48 -20.00 -14.71
C LYS A 245 40.30 -19.54 -16.16
N ASP A 246 39.29 -20.05 -16.87
CA ASP A 246 38.97 -19.67 -18.27
C ASP A 246 38.39 -18.25 -18.43
N LYS A 247 38.41 -17.43 -17.37
CA LYS A 247 38.02 -16.02 -17.43
C LYS A 247 39.23 -15.14 -17.68
N LEU A 248 39.25 -14.50 -18.84
CA LEU A 248 40.21 -13.53 -19.38
C LEU A 248 41.15 -14.14 -20.43
N ASP A 249 40.67 -14.27 -21.66
CA ASP A 249 41.44 -13.84 -22.83
C ASP A 249 40.46 -13.51 -23.98
N ASP A 250 40.61 -12.32 -24.54
CA ASP A 250 39.89 -11.78 -25.69
C ASP A 250 40.15 -12.64 -26.94
N TYR A 251 39.33 -13.66 -27.18
CA TYR A 251 39.22 -14.28 -28.50
C TYR A 251 38.14 -13.54 -29.28
N ALA A 252 38.47 -12.35 -29.79
CA ALA A 252 37.68 -11.70 -30.83
C ALA A 252 37.88 -12.48 -32.15
N SER A 253 36.97 -13.38 -32.47
CA SER A 253 36.92 -14.03 -33.79
C SER A 253 35.98 -13.25 -34.71
N ASP A 254 36.31 -13.15 -36.01
CA ASP A 254 35.52 -12.38 -36.99
C ASP A 254 34.10 -12.94 -37.25
N ASP A 255 33.76 -14.14 -36.72
CA ASP A 255 32.45 -14.83 -36.88
C ASP A 255 31.64 -14.89 -35.56
N GLU A 256 31.53 -13.78 -34.84
CA GLU A 256 30.78 -13.70 -33.57
C GLU A 256 29.28 -13.39 -33.77
N ILE A 257 28.41 -14.20 -33.16
CA ILE A 257 26.98 -13.88 -33.02
C ILE A 257 26.82 -12.88 -31.86
N ASP A 258 26.38 -11.67 -32.16
CA ASP A 258 25.92 -10.74 -31.11
C ASP A 258 24.59 -11.24 -30.52
N LEU A 259 24.69 -11.91 -29.39
CA LEU A 259 23.55 -12.47 -28.67
C LEU A 259 22.49 -11.41 -28.32
N PHE A 260 22.89 -10.17 -28.04
CA PHE A 260 21.94 -9.12 -27.67
C PHE A 260 21.16 -8.60 -28.88
N SER A 261 21.82 -8.44 -30.03
CA SER A 261 21.13 -8.17 -31.30
C SER A 261 20.15 -9.29 -31.64
N LEU A 262 20.56 -10.56 -31.47
CA LEU A 262 19.68 -11.70 -31.71
C LEU A 262 18.46 -11.71 -30.79
N ILE A 263 18.63 -11.39 -29.50
CA ILE A 263 17.51 -11.29 -28.54
C ILE A 263 16.54 -10.17 -28.96
N LYS A 264 17.05 -9.03 -29.44
CA LYS A 264 16.23 -7.94 -29.98
C LYS A 264 15.44 -8.40 -31.22
N ASP A 265 16.06 -9.15 -32.12
CA ASP A 265 15.41 -9.70 -33.32
C ASP A 265 14.33 -10.73 -32.97
N VAL A 266 14.58 -11.60 -31.98
CA VAL A 266 13.56 -12.49 -31.41
C VAL A 266 12.37 -11.68 -30.91
N GLY A 267 12.64 -10.63 -30.11
CA GLY A 267 11.61 -9.72 -29.59
C GLY A 267 10.77 -9.07 -30.69
N ASN A 268 11.41 -8.50 -31.71
CA ASN A 268 10.73 -7.86 -32.84
C ASN A 268 9.88 -8.86 -33.64
N THR A 269 10.36 -10.09 -33.80
CA THR A 269 9.62 -11.17 -34.47
C THR A 269 8.35 -11.53 -33.69
N ILE A 270 8.47 -11.67 -32.35
CA ILE A 270 7.34 -11.95 -31.45
C ILE A 270 6.30 -10.83 -31.51
N ILE A 271 6.73 -9.56 -31.43
CA ILE A 271 5.84 -8.39 -31.51
C ILE A 271 5.06 -8.41 -32.83
N THR A 272 5.75 -8.66 -33.94
CA THR A 272 5.14 -8.67 -35.28
C THR A 272 4.12 -9.80 -35.42
N ASP A 273 4.44 -11.00 -34.94
CA ASP A 273 3.60 -12.19 -35.09
C ASP A 273 2.34 -12.15 -34.21
N ILE A 274 2.45 -11.59 -32.99
CA ILE A 274 1.30 -11.28 -32.12
C ILE A 274 0.42 -10.18 -32.76
N GLY A 275 1.03 -9.17 -33.39
CA GLY A 275 0.30 -8.04 -33.98
C GLY A 275 -0.48 -8.35 -35.26
N VAL A 276 0.00 -9.30 -36.08
CA VAL A 276 -0.62 -9.65 -37.38
C VAL A 276 -1.85 -10.58 -37.22
N THR A 277 -2.05 -11.18 -36.05
CA THR A 277 -3.04 -12.24 -35.83
C THR A 277 -4.43 -11.78 -35.38
N GLU A 278 -4.75 -10.47 -35.42
CA GLU A 278 -6.11 -9.94 -35.15
C GLU A 278 -7.22 -10.56 -36.03
N GLY A 279 -6.88 -11.27 -37.14
CA GLY A 279 -7.82 -11.98 -38.01
C GLY A 279 -7.87 -13.52 -37.87
N ASN A 280 -6.84 -14.15 -37.32
CA ASN A 280 -6.77 -15.61 -37.12
C ASN A 280 -6.74 -15.87 -35.62
N LYS A 281 -7.81 -16.47 -35.07
CA LYS A 281 -7.87 -16.83 -33.64
C LYS A 281 -6.77 -17.83 -33.29
N LEU A 282 -5.59 -17.32 -32.91
CA LEU A 282 -4.64 -18.09 -32.11
C LEU A 282 -5.37 -18.58 -30.86
N ASP A 283 -5.06 -19.78 -30.40
CA ASP A 283 -5.60 -20.25 -29.14
C ASP A 283 -5.04 -19.40 -27.98
N LYS A 284 -5.82 -19.29 -26.89
CA LYS A 284 -5.40 -18.51 -25.71
C LYS A 284 -4.06 -18.97 -25.13
N GLN A 285 -3.74 -20.26 -25.30
CA GLN A 285 -2.51 -20.87 -24.82
C GLN A 285 -1.28 -20.33 -25.55
N THR A 286 -1.33 -20.28 -26.87
CA THR A 286 -0.26 -19.75 -27.70
C THR A 286 0.00 -18.29 -27.35
N VAL A 287 -1.04 -17.45 -27.29
CA VAL A 287 -0.90 -16.03 -26.88
C VAL A 287 -0.21 -15.90 -25.51
N GLY A 288 -0.57 -16.74 -24.54
CA GLY A 288 0.09 -16.77 -23.23
C GLY A 288 1.59 -17.06 -23.30
N ILE A 289 2.02 -18.00 -24.15
CA ILE A 289 3.45 -18.29 -24.36
C ILE A 289 4.12 -17.10 -25.04
N TYR A 290 3.54 -16.51 -26.07
CA TYR A 290 4.06 -15.32 -26.74
C TYR A 290 4.34 -14.17 -25.77
N LEU A 291 3.38 -13.85 -24.89
CA LEU A 291 3.53 -12.82 -23.86
C LEU A 291 4.60 -13.20 -22.82
N SER A 292 4.67 -14.47 -22.43
CA SER A 292 5.70 -14.96 -21.49
C SER A 292 7.10 -14.86 -22.10
N THR A 293 7.24 -15.19 -23.39
CA THR A 293 8.49 -15.04 -24.13
C THR A 293 8.89 -13.56 -24.23
N LEU A 294 7.94 -12.67 -24.57
CA LEU A 294 8.20 -11.23 -24.63
C LEU A 294 8.66 -10.66 -23.28
N LYS A 295 8.05 -11.13 -22.18
CA LYS A 295 8.48 -10.77 -20.82
C LYS A 295 9.95 -11.12 -20.58
N ILE A 296 10.37 -12.34 -20.97
CA ILE A 296 11.76 -12.77 -20.81
C ILE A 296 12.70 -11.90 -21.65
N VAL A 297 12.33 -11.58 -22.89
CA VAL A 297 13.11 -10.67 -23.75
C VAL A 297 13.29 -9.31 -23.08
N LEU A 298 12.22 -8.71 -22.55
CA LEU A 298 12.28 -7.43 -21.83
C LEU A 298 13.20 -7.46 -20.59
N GLU A 299 13.25 -8.59 -19.89
CA GLU A 299 14.10 -8.78 -18.70
C GLU A 299 15.58 -8.95 -19.05
N ILE A 300 15.87 -9.64 -20.16
CA ILE A 300 17.25 -9.91 -20.60
C ILE A 300 17.86 -8.70 -21.32
N THR A 301 17.07 -7.94 -22.09
CA THR A 301 17.54 -6.80 -22.91
C THR A 301 18.47 -5.86 -22.14
N LYS A 302 19.50 -5.34 -22.82
CA LYS A 302 20.45 -4.38 -22.24
C LYS A 302 19.73 -3.10 -21.82
N ARG A 303 20.17 -2.50 -20.72
CA ARG A 303 19.57 -1.28 -20.16
C ARG A 303 19.56 -0.13 -21.18
N ASP A 304 20.62 0.01 -21.97
CA ASP A 304 20.76 1.10 -22.95
C ASP A 304 19.83 0.95 -24.16
N GLU A 305 19.43 -0.29 -24.50
CA GLU A 305 18.55 -0.61 -25.63
C GLU A 305 17.09 -0.81 -25.20
N LEU A 306 16.83 -0.95 -23.90
CA LEU A 306 15.52 -1.28 -23.35
C LEU A 306 14.45 -0.24 -23.71
N ALA A 307 14.80 1.05 -23.68
CA ALA A 307 13.84 2.11 -24.02
C ALA A 307 13.37 2.03 -25.48
N GLU A 308 14.30 1.75 -26.41
CA GLU A 308 13.99 1.57 -27.83
C GLU A 308 13.10 0.33 -28.04
N PHE A 309 13.41 -0.78 -27.37
CA PHE A 309 12.61 -2.00 -27.48
C PHE A 309 11.19 -1.84 -26.89
N VAL A 310 11.07 -1.13 -25.77
CA VAL A 310 9.76 -0.76 -25.21
C VAL A 310 8.96 0.11 -26.19
N LEU A 311 9.61 1.03 -26.91
CA LEU A 311 8.93 1.81 -27.95
C LEU A 311 8.35 0.90 -29.04
N SER A 312 9.12 -0.08 -29.52
CA SER A 312 8.63 -1.06 -30.50
C SER A 312 7.42 -1.85 -29.99
N CYS A 313 7.44 -2.23 -28.70
CA CYS A 313 6.30 -2.90 -28.07
C CYS A 313 5.05 -2.00 -28.02
N ILE A 314 5.22 -0.72 -27.69
CA ILE A 314 4.14 0.28 -27.67
C ILE A 314 3.57 0.52 -29.07
N GLU A 315 4.42 0.56 -30.10
CA GLU A 315 4.02 0.81 -31.49
C GLU A 315 3.29 -0.37 -32.15
N SER A 316 3.35 -1.57 -31.54
CA SER A 316 2.64 -2.77 -31.99
C SER A 316 1.12 -2.63 -32.00
N LYS A 317 0.56 -1.69 -31.21
CA LYS A 317 -0.88 -1.47 -30.98
C LYS A 317 -1.63 -2.66 -30.38
N ASN A 318 -0.95 -3.72 -29.95
CA ASN A 318 -1.58 -4.83 -29.24
C ASN A 318 -1.73 -4.49 -27.74
N PHE A 319 -2.96 -4.58 -27.23
CA PHE A 319 -3.24 -4.19 -25.83
C PHE A 319 -2.67 -5.19 -24.81
N ASP A 320 -2.62 -6.49 -25.12
CA ASP A 320 -2.04 -7.50 -24.22
C ASP A 320 -0.55 -7.24 -23.98
N ILE A 321 0.17 -6.81 -25.03
CA ILE A 321 1.57 -6.36 -24.93
C ILE A 321 1.66 -5.12 -24.02
N LEU A 322 0.77 -4.14 -24.20
CA LEU A 322 0.76 -2.94 -23.35
C LEU A 322 0.46 -3.28 -21.89
N GLN A 323 -0.50 -4.17 -21.63
CA GLN A 323 -0.83 -4.63 -20.29
C GLN A 323 0.38 -5.31 -19.63
N LEU A 324 1.11 -6.16 -20.36
CA LEU A 324 2.35 -6.76 -19.88
C LEU A 324 3.38 -5.69 -19.49
N LEU A 325 3.58 -4.66 -20.32
CA LEU A 325 4.50 -3.56 -20.00
C LEU A 325 4.08 -2.80 -18.74
N ILE A 326 2.78 -2.54 -18.58
CA ILE A 326 2.19 -1.88 -17.40
C ILE A 326 2.47 -2.71 -16.14
N GLU A 327 2.18 -4.02 -16.18
CA GLU A 327 2.40 -4.92 -15.05
C GLU A 327 3.87 -4.97 -14.62
N LEU A 328 4.80 -5.03 -15.59
CA LEU A 328 6.24 -5.06 -15.32
C LEU A 328 6.75 -3.71 -14.79
N SER A 329 6.23 -2.60 -15.31
CA SER A 329 6.60 -1.25 -14.86
C SER A 329 6.17 -1.00 -13.40
N ILE A 330 4.95 -1.43 -13.03
CA ILE A 330 4.41 -1.30 -11.67
C ILE A 330 5.21 -2.15 -10.66
N LYS A 331 5.57 -3.40 -11.00
CA LYS A 331 6.31 -4.30 -10.10
C LYS A 331 7.67 -3.74 -9.68
N GLY A 332 8.27 -2.85 -10.49
CA GLY A 332 9.43 -2.04 -10.10
C GLY A 332 10.74 -2.79 -9.84
N SER A 333 10.77 -4.12 -9.95
CA SER A 333 11.94 -4.97 -9.73
C SER A 333 12.98 -4.90 -10.86
N ASN A 334 12.62 -4.30 -12.00
CA ASN A 334 13.41 -4.27 -13.21
C ASN A 334 13.67 -2.81 -13.68
N ASP A 335 14.65 -2.60 -14.56
CA ASP A 335 14.94 -1.30 -15.21
C ASP A 335 13.71 -0.69 -15.93
N LEU A 336 12.64 -1.46 -16.14
CA LEU A 336 11.34 -1.08 -16.72
C LEU A 336 10.52 -0.08 -15.86
N GLY A 337 10.81 0.03 -14.57
CA GLY A 337 10.17 1.00 -13.67
C GLY A 337 10.82 2.40 -13.68
N ASN A 338 11.82 2.62 -14.55
CA ASN A 338 12.56 3.88 -14.61
C ASN A 338 11.68 5.03 -15.15
N LEU A 339 12.11 6.27 -14.88
CA LEU A 339 11.35 7.46 -15.28
C LEU A 339 11.14 7.53 -16.80
N THR A 340 12.18 7.28 -17.60
CA THR A 340 12.12 7.38 -19.07
C THR A 340 11.06 6.45 -19.68
N ILE A 341 11.02 5.19 -19.27
CA ILE A 341 10.04 4.20 -19.72
C ILE A 341 8.65 4.55 -19.18
N SER A 342 8.56 4.98 -17.92
CA SER A 342 7.30 5.41 -17.31
C SER A 342 6.71 6.62 -18.06
N LYS A 343 7.53 7.58 -18.50
CA LYS A 343 7.11 8.69 -19.37
C LYS A 343 6.52 8.19 -20.68
N MET A 344 7.22 7.27 -21.36
CA MET A 344 6.78 6.74 -22.65
C MET A 344 5.44 6.00 -22.55
N LEU A 345 5.31 5.12 -21.55
CA LEU A 345 4.08 4.37 -21.29
C LEU A 345 2.94 5.28 -20.86
N THR A 346 3.20 6.27 -20.01
CA THR A 346 2.18 7.25 -19.56
C THR A 346 1.66 8.06 -20.74
N ASN A 347 2.56 8.60 -21.57
CA ASN A 347 2.19 9.37 -22.76
C ASN A 347 1.40 8.54 -23.78
N HIS A 348 1.75 7.26 -23.95
CA HIS A 348 0.98 6.37 -24.81
C HIS A 348 -0.40 6.05 -24.21
N SER A 349 -0.46 5.76 -22.91
CA SER A 349 -1.70 5.48 -22.19
C SER A 349 -2.69 6.63 -22.31
N ILE A 350 -2.24 7.87 -22.12
CA ILE A 350 -3.07 9.08 -22.28
C ILE A 350 -3.62 9.21 -23.71
N LYS A 351 -2.81 8.91 -24.73
CA LYS A 351 -3.28 8.90 -26.13
C LYS A 351 -4.32 7.82 -26.41
N LEU A 352 -4.32 6.70 -25.67
CA LEU A 352 -5.31 5.65 -25.80
C LEU A 352 -6.62 5.97 -25.06
N LEU A 353 -6.57 6.73 -23.96
CA LEU A 353 -7.76 7.22 -23.26
C LEU A 353 -8.67 8.09 -24.16
N ASP A 354 -8.08 8.81 -25.11
CA ASP A 354 -8.80 9.62 -26.11
C ASP A 354 -9.49 8.78 -27.21
N LYS A 355 -9.20 7.47 -27.31
CA LYS A 355 -9.76 6.57 -28.32
C LYS A 355 -10.94 5.78 -27.78
N ASN A 356 -11.80 5.29 -28.67
CA ASN A 356 -12.90 4.39 -28.34
C ASN A 356 -12.34 3.00 -27.97
N THR A 357 -11.84 2.88 -26.74
CA THR A 357 -11.27 1.67 -26.15
C THR A 357 -12.29 0.99 -25.25
N GLU A 358 -12.16 -0.33 -25.09
CA GLU A 358 -13.00 -1.10 -24.18
C GLU A 358 -12.80 -0.63 -22.74
N ARG A 359 -13.87 -0.67 -21.94
CA ARG A 359 -13.85 -0.06 -20.61
C ARG A 359 -12.83 -0.69 -19.65
N HIS A 360 -12.62 -2.01 -19.69
CA HIS A 360 -11.58 -2.64 -18.87
C HIS A 360 -10.18 -2.11 -19.21
N ASN A 361 -9.93 -1.77 -20.48
CA ASN A 361 -8.64 -1.25 -20.94
C ASN A 361 -8.45 0.16 -20.38
N VAL A 362 -9.49 0.98 -20.43
CA VAL A 362 -9.49 2.32 -19.83
C VAL A 362 -9.17 2.26 -18.34
N LEU A 363 -9.82 1.38 -17.58
CA LEU A 363 -9.57 1.22 -16.15
C LEU A 363 -8.13 0.74 -15.87
N CYS A 364 -7.61 -0.19 -16.67
CA CYS A 364 -6.21 -0.63 -16.59
C CYS A 364 -5.23 0.54 -16.82
N LEU A 365 -5.47 1.37 -17.86
CA LEU A 365 -4.65 2.54 -18.19
C LEU A 365 -4.74 3.61 -17.08
N LEU A 366 -5.93 3.89 -16.57
CA LEU A 366 -6.14 4.82 -15.45
C LEU A 366 -5.40 4.34 -14.19
N GLY A 367 -5.53 3.05 -13.84
CA GLY A 367 -4.80 2.46 -12.71
C GLY A 367 -3.28 2.53 -12.87
N TYR A 368 -2.76 2.35 -14.09
CA TYR A 368 -1.33 2.55 -14.36
C TYR A 368 -0.90 4.00 -14.18
N ILE A 369 -1.67 4.95 -14.72
CA ILE A 369 -1.39 6.38 -14.62
C ILE A 369 -1.38 6.83 -13.16
N GLN A 370 -2.35 6.38 -12.35
CA GLN A 370 -2.38 6.66 -10.91
C GLN A 370 -1.08 6.19 -10.21
N LYS A 371 -0.72 4.91 -10.35
CA LYS A 371 0.51 4.38 -9.73
C LYS A 371 1.77 5.07 -10.22
N SER A 372 1.80 5.46 -11.49
CA SER A 372 2.93 6.17 -12.06
C SER A 372 3.03 7.58 -11.45
N LEU A 373 1.91 8.30 -11.34
CA LEU A 373 1.84 9.63 -10.73
C LEU A 373 2.21 9.60 -9.25
N GLU A 374 1.80 8.58 -8.49
CA GLU A 374 2.22 8.42 -7.09
C GLU A 374 3.74 8.21 -6.96
N ARG A 375 4.33 7.48 -7.90
CA ARG A 375 5.77 7.14 -7.86
C ARG A 375 6.67 8.27 -8.33
N HIS A 376 6.27 8.96 -9.41
CA HIS A 376 7.13 9.90 -10.14
C HIS A 376 6.59 11.33 -10.17
N GLY A 377 5.37 11.58 -9.67
CA GLY A 377 4.74 12.89 -9.65
C GLY A 377 4.57 13.50 -11.04
N LEU A 378 4.59 14.83 -11.09
CA LEU A 378 4.48 15.60 -12.34
C LEU A 378 5.68 15.42 -13.29
N TYR A 379 6.80 14.84 -12.81
CA TYR A 379 7.96 14.57 -13.65
C TYR A 379 7.68 13.58 -14.77
N LEU A 380 6.53 12.89 -14.79
CA LEU A 380 6.10 12.03 -15.91
C LEU A 380 5.77 12.81 -17.19
N PHE A 381 5.40 14.07 -17.04
CA PHE A 381 5.02 14.90 -18.16
C PHE A 381 6.26 15.64 -18.70
N ASN A 382 6.18 16.08 -19.96
CA ASN A 382 7.22 16.92 -20.52
C ASN A 382 7.08 18.35 -19.97
N ASP A 383 8.21 19.03 -19.74
CA ASP A 383 8.32 20.33 -19.03
C ASP A 383 7.40 21.45 -19.58
N ASN A 384 6.85 21.30 -20.79
CA ASN A 384 6.03 22.31 -21.45
C ASN A 384 4.53 21.94 -21.62
N CYS A 385 4.06 20.74 -21.24
CA CYS A 385 2.71 20.25 -21.65
C CYS A 385 1.89 19.50 -20.57
N CYS A 386 2.31 19.54 -19.31
CA CYS A 386 1.72 18.78 -18.20
C CYS A 386 0.19 18.97 -18.04
N VAL A 387 -0.32 20.19 -18.18
CA VAL A 387 -1.73 20.50 -17.86
C VAL A 387 -2.72 19.95 -18.88
N ASP A 388 -2.39 19.95 -20.17
CA ASP A 388 -3.27 19.38 -21.20
C ASP A 388 -3.38 17.85 -21.06
N GLU A 389 -2.29 17.20 -20.64
CA GLU A 389 -2.23 15.76 -20.38
C GLU A 389 -3.04 15.40 -19.14
N ILE A 390 -2.90 16.15 -18.04
CA ILE A 390 -3.75 16.01 -16.84
C ILE A 390 -5.22 16.22 -17.19
N LEU A 391 -5.55 17.25 -17.98
CA LEU A 391 -6.92 17.56 -18.36
C LEU A 391 -7.58 16.39 -19.10
N LYS A 392 -6.84 15.67 -19.95
CA LYS A 392 -7.35 14.47 -20.64
C LYS A 392 -7.65 13.34 -19.67
N ILE A 393 -6.75 13.10 -18.71
CA ILE A 393 -6.93 12.08 -17.69
C ILE A 393 -8.19 12.37 -16.87
N ILE A 394 -8.35 13.62 -16.40
CA ILE A 394 -9.53 14.05 -15.63
C ILE A 394 -10.80 13.91 -16.45
N LYS A 395 -10.82 14.35 -17.72
CA LYS A 395 -12.00 14.18 -18.61
C LYS A 395 -12.40 12.72 -18.75
N ARG A 396 -11.42 11.82 -18.92
CA ARG A 396 -11.75 10.40 -19.03
C ARG A 396 -12.21 9.81 -17.71
N ALA A 397 -11.58 10.19 -16.59
CA ALA A 397 -12.00 9.77 -15.27
C ALA A 397 -13.41 10.27 -14.91
N GLU A 398 -13.77 11.50 -15.29
CA GLU A 398 -15.14 12.04 -15.16
C GLU A 398 -16.16 11.14 -15.88
N ILE A 399 -15.89 10.79 -17.15
CA ILE A 399 -16.78 9.91 -17.93
C ILE A 399 -16.94 8.55 -17.24
N GLU A 400 -15.84 7.92 -16.82
CA GLU A 400 -15.90 6.61 -16.17
C GLU A 400 -16.60 6.66 -14.81
N LEU A 401 -16.45 7.76 -14.06
CA LEU A 401 -17.14 7.97 -12.80
C LEU A 401 -18.65 8.09 -13.03
N HIS A 402 -19.08 8.89 -14.01
CA HIS A 402 -20.50 8.99 -14.37
C HIS A 402 -21.09 7.64 -14.79
N LEU A 403 -20.39 6.89 -15.65
CA LEU A 403 -20.83 5.56 -16.10
C LEU A 403 -20.92 4.59 -14.91
N SER A 404 -19.93 4.60 -14.03
CA SER A 404 -19.88 3.69 -12.88
C SER A 404 -20.97 3.99 -11.85
N LEU A 405 -21.29 5.27 -11.61
CA LEU A 405 -22.39 5.66 -10.72
C LEU A 405 -23.76 5.38 -11.34
N ASP A 406 -23.97 5.65 -12.64
CA ASP A 406 -25.23 5.34 -13.32
C ASP A 406 -25.49 3.83 -13.40
N GLU A 407 -24.46 3.01 -13.63
CA GLU A 407 -24.57 1.56 -13.62
C GLU A 407 -24.92 0.99 -12.25
N PHE A 408 -24.37 1.54 -11.17
CA PHE A 408 -24.72 1.12 -9.82
C PHE A 408 -26.24 1.17 -9.59
N PHE A 409 -26.92 2.20 -10.10
CA PHE A 409 -28.36 2.35 -9.99
C PHE A 409 -29.17 1.45 -10.95
N ARG A 410 -28.54 0.89 -12.01
CA ARG A 410 -29.22 0.14 -13.08
C ARG A 410 -28.96 -1.36 -13.07
N ILE A 411 -27.80 -1.81 -12.62
CA ILE A 411 -27.30 -3.18 -12.80
C ILE A 411 -26.92 -3.77 -11.44
N ASP A 412 -27.47 -4.94 -11.09
CA ASP A 412 -27.31 -5.55 -9.77
C ASP A 412 -25.89 -6.02 -9.40
N ASN A 413 -24.99 -6.17 -10.39
CA ASN A 413 -23.59 -6.53 -10.19
C ASN A 413 -22.69 -5.79 -11.19
N THR A 414 -21.69 -5.05 -10.70
CA THR A 414 -20.61 -4.47 -11.52
C THR A 414 -19.37 -5.35 -11.42
N GLU A 415 -18.88 -5.88 -12.55
CA GLU A 415 -17.67 -6.73 -12.61
C GLU A 415 -16.34 -5.94 -12.69
N TYR A 416 -16.39 -4.60 -12.68
CA TYR A 416 -15.23 -3.75 -12.96
C TYR A 416 -14.61 -3.13 -11.70
N ASP A 417 -13.28 -2.98 -11.68
CA ASP A 417 -12.51 -2.29 -10.62
C ASP A 417 -12.64 -0.76 -10.73
N TYR A 418 -13.82 -0.22 -10.40
CA TYR A 418 -14.11 1.22 -10.45
C TYR A 418 -13.34 2.11 -9.44
N PRO A 419 -12.86 1.64 -8.27
CA PRO A 419 -12.08 2.47 -7.35
C PRO A 419 -10.83 3.09 -7.97
N CYS A 420 -10.26 2.50 -9.03
CA CYS A 420 -9.10 3.08 -9.72
C CYS A 420 -9.38 4.48 -10.30
N THR A 421 -10.61 4.73 -10.76
CA THR A 421 -11.01 6.04 -11.32
C THR A 421 -10.98 7.12 -10.24
N PHE A 422 -11.45 6.78 -9.03
CA PHE A 422 -11.45 7.69 -7.90
C PHE A 422 -10.01 7.98 -7.44
N ARG A 423 -9.18 6.93 -7.32
CA ARG A 423 -7.78 7.07 -6.90
C ARG A 423 -6.96 7.95 -7.85
N VAL A 424 -7.16 7.83 -9.17
CA VAL A 424 -6.51 8.73 -10.14
C VAL A 424 -6.82 10.19 -9.82
N LEU A 425 -8.09 10.52 -9.57
CA LEU A 425 -8.51 11.89 -9.26
C LEU A 425 -7.91 12.38 -7.94
N GLU A 426 -7.91 11.54 -6.90
CA GLU A 426 -7.27 11.83 -5.61
C GLU A 426 -5.78 12.15 -5.79
N THR A 427 -5.04 11.32 -6.53
CA THR A 427 -3.62 11.56 -6.82
C THR A 427 -3.43 12.88 -7.58
N ILE A 428 -4.30 13.17 -8.55
CA ILE A 428 -4.24 14.43 -9.30
C ILE A 428 -4.51 15.63 -8.39
N PHE A 429 -5.44 15.55 -7.43
CA PHE A 429 -5.72 16.67 -6.52
C PHE A 429 -4.51 17.06 -5.69
N VAL A 430 -3.75 16.06 -5.18
CA VAL A 430 -2.49 16.32 -4.46
C VAL A 430 -1.49 17.03 -5.37
N LEU A 431 -1.36 16.59 -6.62
CA LEU A 431 -0.40 17.16 -7.57
C LEU A 431 -0.80 18.54 -8.11
N ILE A 432 -2.09 18.89 -8.11
CA ILE A 432 -2.56 20.23 -8.50
C ILE A 432 -2.02 21.30 -7.55
N CYS A 433 -1.86 20.99 -6.25
CA CYS A 433 -1.25 21.90 -5.28
C CYS A 433 0.19 22.29 -5.66
N ASP A 434 0.91 21.40 -6.37
CA ASP A 434 2.30 21.61 -6.76
C ASP A 434 2.45 22.35 -8.10
N LEU A 435 1.34 22.66 -8.80
CA LEU A 435 1.37 23.37 -10.07
C LEU A 435 1.64 24.86 -9.88
N ASP A 436 2.62 25.38 -10.63
CA ASP A 436 3.04 26.77 -10.56
C ASP A 436 1.92 27.73 -11.03
N GLN A 437 1.77 28.88 -10.35
CA GLN A 437 0.65 29.83 -10.58
C GLN A 437 0.62 30.41 -12.00
N SER A 438 1.71 30.28 -12.76
CA SER A 438 1.85 30.74 -14.14
C SER A 438 0.94 30.01 -15.16
N VAL A 439 0.27 28.91 -14.77
CA VAL A 439 -0.59 28.09 -15.66
C VAL A 439 -2.08 28.46 -15.61
N GLY A 440 -2.43 29.58 -14.95
CA GLY A 440 -3.79 29.91 -14.49
C GLY A 440 -4.97 29.75 -15.46
N ASN A 441 -4.80 29.93 -16.78
CA ASN A 441 -5.93 29.79 -17.72
C ASN A 441 -6.37 28.33 -17.95
N SER A 442 -5.43 27.38 -17.96
CA SER A 442 -5.76 25.95 -18.17
C SER A 442 -6.20 25.26 -16.87
N VAL A 443 -5.80 25.81 -15.71
CA VAL A 443 -6.25 25.35 -14.38
C VAL A 443 -7.76 25.55 -14.20
N ASN A 444 -8.34 26.64 -14.73
CA ASN A 444 -9.79 26.86 -14.68
C ASN A 444 -10.60 25.73 -15.36
N SER A 445 -10.07 25.15 -16.44
CA SER A 445 -10.71 24.02 -17.13
C SER A 445 -10.68 22.75 -16.29
N ILE A 446 -9.56 22.53 -15.58
CA ILE A 446 -9.44 21.42 -14.62
C ILE A 446 -10.46 21.58 -13.49
N PHE A 447 -10.51 22.75 -12.86
CA PHE A 447 -11.44 23.04 -11.76
C PHE A 447 -12.90 22.87 -12.19
N THR A 448 -13.25 23.38 -13.37
CA THR A 448 -14.62 23.24 -13.91
C THR A 448 -15.04 21.78 -14.03
N ILE A 449 -14.15 20.90 -14.50
CA ILE A 449 -14.45 19.47 -14.64
C ILE A 449 -14.55 18.82 -13.26
N ILE A 450 -13.63 19.13 -12.36
CA ILE A 450 -13.66 18.59 -11.00
C ILE A 450 -14.95 19.02 -10.29
N HIS A 451 -15.39 20.27 -10.44
CA HIS A 451 -16.68 20.73 -9.90
C HIS A 451 -17.85 19.88 -10.39
N ARG A 452 -17.87 19.49 -11.67
CA ARG A 452 -18.91 18.58 -12.20
C ARG A 452 -18.80 17.19 -11.59
N VAL A 453 -17.60 16.67 -11.41
CA VAL A 453 -17.37 15.39 -10.71
C VAL A 453 -17.89 15.46 -9.28
N ILE A 454 -17.55 16.49 -8.51
CA ILE A 454 -18.03 16.68 -7.14
C ILE A 454 -19.55 16.89 -7.09
N GLN A 455 -20.12 17.64 -8.03
CA GLN A 455 -21.58 17.78 -8.12
C GLN A 455 -22.26 16.43 -8.36
N THR A 456 -21.65 15.58 -9.19
CA THR A 456 -22.15 14.22 -9.46
C THR A 456 -22.07 13.33 -8.23
N THR A 457 -21.01 13.43 -7.43
CA THR A 457 -20.92 12.68 -6.17
C THR A 457 -21.94 13.17 -5.15
N PHE A 458 -22.23 14.48 -5.09
CA PHE A 458 -23.36 14.98 -4.29
C PHE A 458 -24.70 14.44 -4.78
N ASP A 459 -24.93 14.40 -6.09
CA ASP A 459 -26.15 13.85 -6.66
C ASP A 459 -26.31 12.35 -6.35
N PHE A 460 -25.21 11.59 -6.35
CA PHE A 460 -25.18 10.19 -5.92
C PHE A 460 -25.64 10.02 -4.46
N PHE A 461 -25.09 10.80 -3.54
CA PHE A 461 -25.50 10.78 -2.13
C PHE A 461 -26.97 11.18 -1.92
N ASN A 462 -27.51 12.05 -2.77
CA ASN A 462 -28.91 12.44 -2.71
C ASN A 462 -29.87 11.38 -3.29
N GLN A 463 -29.38 10.47 -4.13
CA GLN A 463 -30.18 9.44 -4.80
C GLN A 463 -30.13 8.08 -4.10
N ILE A 464 -29.06 7.80 -3.35
CA ILE A 464 -28.87 6.51 -2.69
C ILE A 464 -29.74 6.40 -1.42
N ASP A 465 -30.51 5.32 -1.34
CA ASP A 465 -31.29 4.97 -0.15
C ASP A 465 -30.42 4.24 0.89
N ILE A 466 -30.74 4.39 2.18
CA ILE A 466 -30.04 3.77 3.30
C ILE A 466 -30.03 2.24 3.17
N SER A 467 -31.05 1.64 2.56
CA SER A 467 -31.12 0.20 2.30
C SER A 467 -29.99 -0.32 1.39
N ASN A 468 -29.40 0.55 0.56
CA ASN A 468 -28.33 0.20 -0.38
C ASN A 468 -26.93 0.49 0.19
N ARG A 469 -26.82 0.95 1.44
CA ARG A 469 -25.55 1.35 2.08
C ARG A 469 -24.49 0.25 2.03
N GLU A 470 -24.85 -0.99 2.35
CA GLU A 470 -23.89 -2.12 2.34
C GLU A 470 -23.40 -2.43 0.93
N ARG A 471 -24.29 -2.41 -0.07
CA ARG A 471 -23.95 -2.65 -1.47
C ARG A 471 -23.08 -1.54 -2.06
N ALA A 472 -23.26 -0.31 -1.57
CA ALA A 472 -22.55 0.88 -2.05
C ALA A 472 -21.30 1.24 -1.23
N SER A 473 -20.88 0.42 -0.27
CA SER A 473 -19.85 0.78 0.71
C SER A 473 -18.60 1.37 0.06
N ASP A 474 -18.12 0.74 -1.00
CA ASP A 474 -16.89 1.15 -1.69
C ASP A 474 -17.08 2.46 -2.45
N TYR A 475 -18.24 2.66 -3.11
CA TYR A 475 -18.60 3.92 -3.75
C TYR A 475 -18.74 5.05 -2.73
N ILE A 476 -19.42 4.79 -1.61
CA ILE A 476 -19.59 5.75 -0.52
C ILE A 476 -18.22 6.19 0.01
N SER A 477 -17.32 5.23 0.29
CA SER A 477 -15.98 5.54 0.77
C SER A 477 -15.19 6.37 -0.26
N CYS A 478 -15.15 5.95 -1.52
CA CYS A 478 -14.43 6.68 -2.57
C CYS A 478 -15.00 8.09 -2.83
N CYS A 479 -16.32 8.25 -2.86
CA CYS A 479 -16.97 9.56 -3.03
C CYS A 479 -16.68 10.48 -1.84
N THR A 480 -16.73 9.95 -0.61
CA THR A 480 -16.43 10.73 0.60
C THR A 480 -15.00 11.22 0.62
N ARG A 481 -14.04 10.38 0.21
CA ARG A 481 -12.62 10.75 0.09
C ARG A 481 -12.41 11.87 -0.91
N ILE A 482 -12.96 11.75 -2.11
CA ILE A 482 -12.87 12.78 -3.15
C ILE A 482 -13.48 14.12 -2.69
N ILE A 483 -14.67 14.08 -2.05
CA ILE A 483 -15.30 15.28 -1.51
C ILE A 483 -14.44 15.91 -0.42
N GLY A 484 -13.93 15.10 0.52
CA GLY A 484 -13.04 15.55 1.59
C GLY A 484 -11.79 16.24 1.05
N CYS A 485 -11.11 15.62 0.08
CA CYS A 485 -9.93 16.20 -0.57
C CYS A 485 -10.27 17.50 -1.30
N TRP A 486 -11.33 17.54 -2.11
CA TRP A 486 -11.68 18.73 -2.89
C TRP A 486 -12.14 19.89 -2.01
N MET A 487 -13.02 19.64 -1.04
CA MET A 487 -13.52 20.69 -0.13
C MET A 487 -12.43 21.24 0.80
N THR A 488 -11.34 20.50 1.01
CA THR A 488 -10.15 21.01 1.71
C THR A 488 -9.31 21.92 0.80
N LEU A 489 -9.22 21.59 -0.49
CA LEU A 489 -8.45 22.34 -1.49
C LEU A 489 -9.17 23.61 -1.95
N GLU A 490 -10.49 23.55 -2.13
CA GLU A 490 -11.32 24.64 -2.64
C GLU A 490 -12.67 24.73 -1.89
N PRO A 491 -12.67 25.22 -0.64
CA PRO A 491 -13.83 25.17 0.23
C PRO A 491 -15.00 26.08 -0.21
N VAL A 492 -14.74 27.15 -0.96
CA VAL A 492 -15.71 28.25 -1.17
C VAL A 492 -16.72 27.97 -2.28
N HIS A 493 -16.28 27.50 -3.45
CA HIS A 493 -17.14 27.46 -4.65
C HIS A 493 -18.35 26.53 -4.52
N LEU A 494 -18.15 25.37 -3.88
CA LEU A 494 -19.20 24.35 -3.71
C LEU A 494 -19.77 24.29 -2.28
N GLN A 495 -19.43 25.22 -1.39
CA GLN A 495 -19.84 25.22 0.02
C GLN A 495 -21.35 25.03 0.19
N SER A 496 -22.17 25.77 -0.56
CA SER A 496 -23.63 25.69 -0.45
C SER A 496 -24.21 24.36 -0.95
N ALA A 497 -23.57 23.69 -1.91
CA ALA A 497 -23.97 22.36 -2.38
C ALA A 497 -23.51 21.29 -1.39
N TYR A 498 -22.29 21.41 -0.89
CA TYR A 498 -21.72 20.55 0.15
C TYR A 498 -22.58 20.55 1.42
N LEU A 499 -22.90 21.72 1.98
CA LEU A 499 -23.72 21.83 3.19
C LEU A 499 -25.12 21.21 3.02
N ARG A 500 -25.72 21.32 1.83
CA ARG A 500 -27.01 20.68 1.52
C ARG A 500 -26.91 19.16 1.45
N ALA A 501 -25.82 18.63 0.91
CA ALA A 501 -25.60 17.19 0.77
C ALA A 501 -25.09 16.54 2.06
N LEU A 502 -24.37 17.29 2.91
CA LEU A 502 -23.63 16.77 4.06
C LEU A 502 -24.53 16.00 5.04
N SER A 503 -25.76 16.46 5.29
CA SER A 503 -26.69 15.72 6.16
C SER A 503 -26.98 14.31 5.62
N ASN A 504 -27.27 14.18 4.32
CA ASN A 504 -27.54 12.88 3.70
C ASN A 504 -26.29 12.01 3.66
N MET A 505 -25.11 12.62 3.43
CA MET A 505 -23.83 11.90 3.48
C MET A 505 -23.59 11.29 4.85
N LEU A 506 -23.79 12.04 5.93
CA LEU A 506 -23.56 11.59 7.31
C LEU A 506 -24.43 10.40 7.72
N ASP A 507 -25.61 10.25 7.11
CA ASP A 507 -26.51 9.11 7.33
C ASP A 507 -25.98 7.81 6.69
N LEU A 508 -25.16 7.92 5.66
CA LEU A 508 -24.72 6.82 4.80
C LEU A 508 -23.28 6.39 5.05
N ILE A 509 -22.40 7.33 5.40
CA ILE A 509 -20.96 7.05 5.53
C ILE A 509 -20.65 6.24 6.80
N SER A 510 -19.52 5.53 6.80
CA SER A 510 -19.01 4.89 8.03
C SER A 510 -18.28 5.91 8.92
N GLU A 511 -17.98 5.55 10.17
CA GLU A 511 -17.17 6.42 11.04
C GLU A 511 -15.76 6.65 10.49
N MET A 512 -15.22 5.70 9.71
CA MET A 512 -13.89 5.85 9.10
C MET A 512 -13.93 6.79 7.90
N ASP A 513 -15.01 6.74 7.11
CA ASP A 513 -15.19 7.65 5.98
C ASP A 513 -15.40 9.09 6.45
N PHE A 514 -16.08 9.28 7.59
CA PHE A 514 -16.24 10.59 8.22
C PHE A 514 -14.91 11.30 8.51
N ALA A 515 -13.84 10.55 8.82
CA ALA A 515 -12.51 11.12 9.05
C ALA A 515 -12.02 11.99 7.88
N TRP A 516 -12.38 11.61 6.65
CA TRP A 516 -12.00 12.36 5.44
C TRP A 516 -12.70 13.71 5.30
N LEU A 517 -13.83 13.92 5.99
CA LEU A 517 -14.57 15.17 5.97
C LEU A 517 -14.11 16.15 7.05
N LEU A 518 -13.46 15.69 8.13
CA LEU A 518 -13.03 16.53 9.25
C LEU A 518 -12.18 17.75 8.85
N PRO A 519 -11.18 17.63 7.93
CA PRO A 519 -10.37 18.78 7.53
C PRO A 519 -11.20 19.88 6.85
N THR A 520 -12.29 19.52 6.17
CA THR A 520 -13.14 20.49 5.45
C THR A 520 -13.82 21.48 6.39
N PHE A 521 -14.06 21.10 7.64
CA PHE A 521 -14.78 21.93 8.62
C PHE A 521 -13.92 23.07 9.17
N ASP A 522 -12.59 23.05 8.99
CA ASP A 522 -11.72 24.18 9.36
C ASP A 522 -12.01 25.42 8.48
N TYR A 523 -12.58 25.22 7.29
CA TYR A 523 -12.85 26.29 6.31
C TYR A 523 -14.31 26.73 6.25
N ILE A 524 -15.18 26.12 7.06
CA ILE A 524 -16.61 26.43 7.09
C ILE A 524 -16.95 27.10 8.42
N GLU A 525 -17.82 28.12 8.36
CA GLU A 525 -18.31 28.80 9.55
C GLU A 525 -19.10 27.83 10.45
N VAL A 526 -18.93 27.96 11.76
CA VAL A 526 -19.55 27.06 12.75
C VAL A 526 -21.08 27.17 12.71
N CYS A 527 -21.61 28.36 12.42
CA CYS A 527 -23.03 28.62 12.29
C CYS A 527 -23.67 27.78 11.16
N ASP A 528 -23.00 27.64 10.01
CA ASP A 528 -23.45 26.83 8.88
C ASP A 528 -23.44 25.34 9.25
N LEU A 529 -22.35 24.88 9.87
CA LEU A 529 -22.20 23.48 10.29
C LEU A 529 -23.20 23.10 11.38
N SER A 530 -23.56 24.01 12.28
CA SER A 530 -24.52 23.75 13.37
C SER A 530 -25.92 23.38 12.87
N ASN A 531 -26.24 23.72 11.61
CA ASN A 531 -27.51 23.41 10.98
C ASN A 531 -27.58 22.00 10.37
N VAL A 532 -26.45 21.28 10.31
CA VAL A 532 -26.32 19.98 9.66
C VAL A 532 -26.73 18.86 10.61
N ASN A 533 -27.76 18.10 10.24
CA ASN A 533 -28.21 16.98 11.08
C ASN A 533 -27.15 15.88 11.14
N ASN A 534 -27.13 15.11 12.24
CA ASN A 534 -26.23 13.99 12.48
C ASN A 534 -24.73 14.31 12.52
N LEU A 535 -24.32 15.58 12.36
CA LEU A 535 -22.91 15.99 12.46
C LEU A 535 -22.33 15.68 13.85
N MET A 536 -23.03 16.06 14.92
CA MET A 536 -22.61 15.74 16.29
C MET A 536 -22.62 14.23 16.55
N THR A 537 -23.63 13.53 16.04
CA THR A 537 -23.72 12.06 16.15
C THR A 537 -22.48 11.41 15.53
N SER A 538 -22.08 11.82 14.32
CA SER A 538 -20.89 11.32 13.64
C SER A 538 -19.58 11.68 14.36
N MET A 539 -19.46 12.91 14.89
CA MET A 539 -18.33 13.33 15.73
C MET A 539 -18.17 12.45 16.97
N PHE A 540 -19.26 12.13 17.67
CA PHE A 540 -19.17 11.27 18.85
C PHE A 540 -18.98 9.78 18.50
N ARG A 541 -19.51 9.31 17.37
CA ARG A 541 -19.29 7.94 16.89
C ARG A 541 -17.81 7.69 16.53
N ILE A 542 -17.17 8.62 15.82
CA ILE A 542 -15.74 8.50 15.49
C ILE A 542 -14.86 8.53 16.75
N ILE A 543 -15.21 9.38 17.72
CA ILE A 543 -14.58 9.43 19.05
C ILE A 543 -14.74 8.10 19.81
N ASN A 544 -15.95 7.54 19.86
CA ASN A 544 -16.23 6.27 20.54
C ASN A 544 -15.51 5.09 19.87
N ARG A 545 -15.41 5.10 18.53
CA ARG A 545 -14.70 4.07 17.76
C ARG A 545 -13.19 4.13 18.02
N ALA A 546 -12.60 5.33 17.99
CA ALA A 546 -11.18 5.53 18.24
C ALA A 546 -10.74 5.20 19.68
N THR A 547 -11.69 5.15 20.64
CA THR A 547 -11.43 4.83 22.06
C THR A 547 -11.77 3.39 22.48
N GLY A 548 -12.39 2.58 21.63
CA GLY A 548 -12.85 1.23 21.98
C GLY A 548 -11.73 0.20 22.19
N LYS A 549 -11.79 -0.58 23.29
CA LYS A 549 -10.85 -1.69 23.63
C LYS A 549 -10.82 -2.87 22.64
N ASN A 550 -11.72 -2.93 21.66
CA ASN A 550 -11.69 -3.92 20.57
C ASN A 550 -10.72 -3.55 19.43
N GLY A 551 -9.83 -2.57 19.64
CA GLY A 551 -8.74 -2.18 18.74
C GLY A 551 -7.64 -3.23 18.50
N ASN A 552 -7.90 -4.53 18.72
CA ASN A 552 -6.93 -5.60 18.50
C ASN A 552 -6.88 -6.15 17.06
N VAL A 553 -7.65 -5.60 16.10
CA VAL A 553 -7.63 -6.10 14.72
C VAL A 553 -7.20 -5.06 13.68
N TYR A 554 -7.25 -3.76 13.95
CA TYR A 554 -6.95 -2.73 12.93
C TYR A 554 -6.04 -1.57 13.36
N VAL A 555 -5.59 -1.51 14.61
CA VAL A 555 -4.81 -0.36 15.13
C VAL A 555 -3.31 -0.47 14.84
N SER A 556 -2.79 -1.64 14.45
CA SER A 556 -1.34 -1.82 14.22
C SER A 556 -0.77 -1.10 12.98
N ALA A 557 -1.61 -0.53 12.12
CA ALA A 557 -1.17 0.20 10.92
C ALA A 557 -1.58 1.70 10.90
N LEU A 558 -2.33 2.19 11.89
CA LEU A 558 -3.00 3.51 11.86
C LEU A 558 -2.90 4.31 13.17
N ASP A 559 -1.99 3.95 14.09
CA ASP A 559 -1.86 4.63 15.40
C ASP A 559 -1.74 6.16 15.32
N ASN A 560 -1.07 6.70 14.27
CA ASN A 560 -0.98 8.16 14.06
C ASN A 560 -2.25 8.78 13.45
N PHE A 561 -2.92 8.06 12.55
CA PHE A 561 -4.15 8.54 11.89
C PHE A 561 -5.31 8.67 12.88
N GLY A 562 -5.37 7.78 13.88
CA GLY A 562 -6.38 7.85 14.95
C GLY A 562 -6.23 9.09 15.85
N ASP A 563 -5.00 9.44 16.24
CA ASP A 563 -4.73 10.56 17.16
C ASP A 563 -4.95 11.93 16.47
N GLU A 564 -4.60 12.08 15.19
CA GLU A 564 -4.87 13.30 14.40
C GLU A 564 -6.38 13.50 14.18
N THR A 565 -7.09 12.45 13.78
CA THR A 565 -8.55 12.44 13.62
C THR A 565 -9.26 12.84 14.91
N LEU A 566 -8.83 12.27 16.05
CA LEU A 566 -9.36 12.62 17.37
C LEU A 566 -9.10 14.08 17.73
N THR A 567 -7.89 14.58 17.43
CA THR A 567 -7.51 15.97 17.68
C THR A 567 -8.40 16.94 16.90
N MET A 568 -8.62 16.67 15.61
CA MET A 568 -9.52 17.47 14.76
C MET A 568 -10.98 17.40 15.25
N ALA A 569 -11.49 16.22 15.59
CA ALA A 569 -12.85 16.07 16.12
C ALA A 569 -13.04 16.86 17.42
N CYS A 570 -12.07 16.82 18.34
CA CYS A 570 -12.12 17.60 19.59
C CYS A 570 -12.05 19.10 19.35
N ARG A 571 -11.22 19.55 18.40
CA ARG A 571 -11.14 20.96 17.99
C ARG A 571 -12.47 21.46 17.44
N HIS A 572 -13.13 20.68 16.58
CA HIS A 572 -14.45 21.05 16.05
C HIS A 572 -15.53 21.04 17.12
N LEU A 573 -15.52 20.07 18.04
CA LEU A 573 -16.44 20.05 19.17
C LEU A 573 -16.28 21.29 20.06
N GLU A 574 -15.04 21.67 20.42
CA GLU A 574 -14.78 22.93 21.13
C GLU A 574 -15.39 24.12 20.40
N ARG A 575 -15.14 24.24 19.09
CA ARG A 575 -15.69 25.34 18.27
C ARG A 575 -17.22 25.41 18.38
N PHE A 576 -17.92 24.28 18.32
CA PHE A 576 -19.38 24.24 18.50
C PHE A 576 -19.83 24.67 19.90
N PHE A 577 -19.09 24.33 20.95
CA PHE A 577 -19.45 24.69 22.33
C PHE A 577 -19.10 26.14 22.70
N MET A 578 -18.13 26.74 22.01
CA MET A 578 -17.61 28.07 22.33
C MET A 578 -18.24 29.19 21.50
N ASP A 579 -18.71 28.91 20.28
CA ASP A 579 -19.24 29.93 19.37
C ASP A 579 -20.67 30.36 19.74
N VAL A 580 -20.84 31.64 20.06
CA VAL A 580 -22.11 32.23 20.54
C VAL A 580 -23.21 32.22 19.48
N ILE A 581 -22.87 32.07 18.20
CA ILE A 581 -23.84 32.04 17.09
C ILE A 581 -24.53 30.67 16.97
N VAL A 582 -23.98 29.63 17.62
CA VAL A 582 -24.50 28.26 17.53
C VAL A 582 -25.79 28.10 18.33
N ASP A 583 -26.84 27.61 17.66
CA ASP A 583 -28.05 27.13 18.33
C ASP A 583 -27.78 25.75 18.95
N PHE A 584 -27.26 25.76 20.17
CA PHE A 584 -26.89 24.54 20.87
C PHE A 584 -28.09 23.65 21.23
N GLU A 585 -29.29 24.23 21.38
CA GLU A 585 -30.50 23.44 21.61
C GLU A 585 -30.81 22.58 20.38
N ARG A 586 -30.79 23.17 19.20
CA ARG A 586 -30.98 22.46 17.93
C ARG A 586 -29.88 21.42 17.70
N LEU A 587 -28.63 21.76 18.03
CA LEU A 587 -27.50 20.85 17.94
C LEU A 587 -27.73 19.60 18.81
N LEU A 588 -28.17 19.76 20.06
CA LEU A 588 -28.56 18.65 20.94
C LEU A 588 -29.79 17.90 20.42
N GLN A 589 -30.78 18.58 19.85
CA GLN A 589 -31.95 17.93 19.26
C GLN A 589 -31.55 16.97 18.13
N SER A 590 -30.51 17.32 17.35
CA SER A 590 -29.98 16.49 16.24
C SER A 590 -29.20 15.25 16.68
N LEU A 591 -28.82 15.15 17.96
CA LEU A 591 -28.02 14.04 18.48
C LEU A 591 -28.86 12.76 18.61
N GLU A 592 -28.49 11.70 17.90
CA GLU A 592 -29.10 10.38 18.05
C GLU A 592 -28.34 9.57 19.12
N PRO A 593 -29.04 8.94 20.08
CA PRO A 593 -28.39 8.07 21.05
C PRO A 593 -27.79 6.85 20.35
N PHE A 594 -26.56 6.48 20.73
CA PHE A 594 -25.89 5.27 20.25
C PHE A 594 -25.20 4.55 21.43
N ASP A 595 -24.94 3.26 21.27
CA ASP A 595 -24.31 2.45 22.33
C ASP A 595 -22.87 2.90 22.58
N ILE A 596 -22.64 3.48 23.75
CA ILE A 596 -21.28 3.75 24.23
C ILE A 596 -20.81 2.49 24.95
N ASN A 597 -19.68 1.90 24.54
CA ASN A 597 -19.12 0.75 25.24
C ASN A 597 -18.98 1.07 26.75
N HIS A 598 -19.73 0.36 27.59
CA HIS A 598 -19.94 0.70 28.99
C HIS A 598 -18.87 0.06 29.89
N THR A 599 -17.91 0.85 30.36
CA THR A 599 -17.17 0.54 31.59
C THR A 599 -17.12 1.80 32.46
N THR A 600 -18.07 1.94 33.39
CA THR A 600 -18.16 3.07 34.34
C THR A 600 -17.54 2.70 35.68
N LEU A 601 -16.73 3.61 36.26
CA LEU A 601 -16.30 3.59 37.66
C LEU A 601 -17.27 4.42 38.53
N PRO A 602 -17.69 3.95 39.72
CA PRO A 602 -18.46 4.74 40.67
C PRO A 602 -17.52 5.45 41.65
N VAL A 603 -17.64 6.76 41.84
CA VAL A 603 -16.93 7.49 42.91
C VAL A 603 -17.89 8.46 43.59
N ASP A 604 -17.91 8.42 44.93
CA ASP A 604 -18.71 9.25 45.84
C ASP A 604 -18.06 10.64 46.06
N LYS A 605 -18.88 11.70 46.11
CA LYS A 605 -18.55 13.03 45.52
C LYS A 605 -18.47 14.26 46.46
N GLU A 606 -18.83 14.22 47.75
CA GLU A 606 -19.26 15.47 48.42
C GLU A 606 -18.23 16.23 49.30
N ASP A 607 -17.20 15.59 49.89
CA ASP A 607 -16.43 16.23 50.99
C ASP A 607 -15.23 17.14 50.62
N VAL A 608 -14.72 17.12 49.38
CA VAL A 608 -13.45 17.81 49.02
C VAL A 608 -13.68 19.24 48.49
N ILE A 609 -14.88 19.51 47.96
CA ILE A 609 -15.20 20.73 47.22
C ILE A 609 -15.53 21.90 48.15
N GLU A 610 -16.09 21.61 49.33
CA GLU A 610 -16.39 22.61 50.36
C GLU A 610 -15.12 23.29 50.90
N THR A 611 -13.98 22.60 50.84
CA THR A 611 -12.68 23.05 51.36
C THR A 611 -11.93 23.97 50.40
N LEU A 612 -12.13 23.86 49.08
CA LEU A 612 -11.45 24.68 48.07
C LEU A 612 -12.21 25.97 47.73
N ILE A 613 -13.55 25.92 47.70
CA ILE A 613 -14.40 27.05 47.30
C ILE A 613 -14.44 28.16 48.37
N THR A 614 -14.23 27.84 49.64
CA THR A 614 -14.40 28.78 50.77
C THR A 614 -13.24 29.77 50.96
N SER A 615 -12.18 29.75 50.14
CA SER A 615 -10.95 30.53 50.37
C SER A 615 -10.66 31.69 49.40
N ALA A 616 -11.46 31.92 48.35
CA ALA A 616 -11.12 32.88 47.29
C ALA A 616 -12.08 34.10 47.23
N ASN A 617 -11.67 35.22 47.85
CA ASN A 617 -12.26 36.54 47.58
C ASN A 617 -11.40 37.26 46.53
N PHE A 618 -11.75 37.15 45.25
CA PHE A 618 -11.20 38.01 44.20
C PHE A 618 -12.27 38.28 43.13
N THR A 619 -12.48 39.55 42.82
CA THR A 619 -13.29 40.02 41.68
C THR A 619 -12.35 40.60 40.63
N PRO A 620 -12.43 40.17 39.36
CA PRO A 620 -11.59 40.73 38.30
C PRO A 620 -11.82 42.24 38.16
N SER A 621 -10.74 42.99 37.96
CA SER A 621 -10.72 44.46 38.03
C SER A 621 -11.28 45.16 36.78
N TYR A 622 -11.62 44.42 35.73
CA TYR A 622 -12.16 44.97 34.48
C TYR A 622 -13.39 44.18 34.05
N PRO A 623 -14.55 44.85 33.82
CA PRO A 623 -15.60 44.27 33.02
C PRO A 623 -15.10 44.31 31.57
N VAL A 624 -14.45 43.23 31.13
CA VAL A 624 -14.33 43.00 29.70
C VAL A 624 -15.72 42.51 29.27
N GLU A 625 -16.38 43.24 28.39
CA GLU A 625 -17.56 42.75 27.67
C GLU A 625 -17.11 41.57 26.82
N LEU A 626 -17.05 40.40 27.44
CA LEU A 626 -16.87 39.13 26.78
C LEU A 626 -18.27 38.61 26.49
N PHE A 627 -18.48 38.21 25.24
CA PHE A 627 -19.70 37.52 24.87
C PHE A 627 -19.84 36.32 25.79
N SER A 628 -20.92 36.28 26.57
CA SER A 628 -21.22 35.16 27.44
C SER A 628 -21.32 33.90 26.59
N PRO A 629 -20.70 32.77 26.99
CA PRO A 629 -20.88 31.50 26.30
C PRO A 629 -22.38 31.16 26.22
N ILE A 630 -22.75 30.34 25.24
CA ILE A 630 -24.13 29.97 24.92
C ILE A 630 -24.87 29.54 26.21
N VAL A 631 -25.78 30.39 26.70
CA VAL A 631 -26.65 30.05 27.82
C VAL A 631 -27.89 29.38 27.24
N VAL A 632 -27.90 28.05 27.19
CA VAL A 632 -29.13 27.30 26.86
C VAL A 632 -29.85 26.97 28.16
N GLU A 633 -31.00 27.59 28.40
CA GLU A 633 -31.88 27.13 29.47
C GLU A 633 -32.60 25.86 29.00
N VAL A 634 -32.01 24.70 29.26
CA VAL A 634 -32.67 23.41 28.98
C VAL A 634 -33.69 23.13 30.07
N ASP A 635 -34.98 23.04 29.71
CA ASP A 635 -36.07 22.73 30.65
C ASP A 635 -35.83 21.41 31.41
N VAL A 636 -36.05 21.45 32.73
CA VAL A 636 -35.88 20.30 33.65
C VAL A 636 -36.83 19.16 33.26
N GLY A 637 -36.28 17.96 33.04
CA GLY A 637 -37.06 16.77 32.66
C GLY A 637 -37.38 16.65 31.16
N SER A 638 -36.81 17.52 30.33
CA SER A 638 -36.90 17.43 28.87
C SER A 638 -36.00 16.31 28.30
N LYS A 639 -36.30 15.83 27.08
CA LYS A 639 -35.41 14.91 26.35
C LYS A 639 -34.01 15.51 26.08
N LEU A 640 -33.89 16.84 26.12
CA LEU A 640 -32.66 17.57 25.86
C LEU A 640 -31.65 17.45 27.00
N GLU A 641 -32.12 17.44 28.26
CA GLU A 641 -31.29 17.19 29.42
C GLU A 641 -30.58 15.83 29.32
N GLY A 642 -31.32 14.79 28.92
CA GLY A 642 -30.76 13.45 28.70
C GLY A 642 -29.69 13.41 27.60
N LYS A 643 -29.89 14.12 26.48
CA LYS A 643 -28.93 14.19 25.37
C LYS A 643 -27.66 14.97 25.75
N TYR A 644 -27.79 16.04 26.52
CA TYR A 644 -26.65 16.77 27.06
C TYR A 644 -25.82 15.92 28.03
N LEU A 645 -26.49 15.23 28.97
CA LEU A 645 -25.81 14.31 29.88
C LEU A 645 -25.09 13.18 29.13
N PHE A 646 -25.68 12.70 28.02
CA PHE A 646 -25.03 11.76 27.12
C PHE A 646 -23.75 12.35 26.50
N THR A 647 -23.81 13.55 25.92
CA THR A 647 -22.64 14.27 25.36
C THR A 647 -21.50 14.39 26.37
N LEU A 648 -21.79 14.84 27.58
CA LEU A 648 -20.79 14.93 28.64
C LEU A 648 -20.21 13.57 29.02
N SER A 649 -21.06 12.53 29.09
CA SER A 649 -20.58 11.18 29.42
C SER A 649 -19.64 10.60 28.36
N VAL A 650 -19.80 10.95 27.08
CA VAL A 650 -18.90 10.54 25.99
C VAL A 650 -17.55 11.24 26.14
N LEU A 651 -17.55 12.56 26.33
CA LEU A 651 -16.33 13.36 26.51
C LEU A 651 -15.61 12.97 27.80
N GLU A 652 -16.33 12.68 28.88
CA GLU A 652 -15.78 12.16 30.13
C GLU A 652 -15.05 10.84 29.94
N LYS A 653 -15.68 9.89 29.24
CA LYS A 653 -15.03 8.61 28.94
C LYS A 653 -13.81 8.76 28.04
N LEU A 654 -13.91 9.61 27.00
CA LEU A 654 -12.79 9.91 26.11
C LEU A 654 -11.60 10.46 26.91
N PHE A 655 -11.85 11.50 27.72
CA PHE A 655 -10.84 12.15 28.54
C PHE A 655 -10.19 11.17 29.53
N LEU A 656 -10.99 10.38 30.24
CA LEU A 656 -10.48 9.38 31.18
C LEU A 656 -9.69 8.26 30.48
N SER A 657 -10.17 7.78 29.33
CA SER A 657 -9.49 6.75 28.53
C SER A 657 -8.14 7.24 28.02
N ILE A 658 -8.05 8.50 27.62
CA ILE A 658 -6.82 9.12 27.12
C ILE A 658 -5.86 9.39 28.27
N LEU A 659 -6.35 9.90 29.40
CA LEU A 659 -5.55 9.97 30.62
C LEU A 659 -4.98 8.60 31.04
N GLU A 660 -5.77 7.52 30.94
CA GLU A 660 -5.33 6.16 31.25
C GLU A 660 -4.29 5.63 30.23
N ARG A 661 -4.44 5.98 28.94
CA ARG A 661 -3.51 5.61 27.86
C ARG A 661 -2.14 6.28 28.02
N TYR A 662 -2.10 7.57 28.31
CA TYR A 662 -0.86 8.37 28.30
C TYR A 662 -0.17 8.44 29.66
N HIS A 663 -0.92 8.40 30.76
CA HIS A 663 -0.34 8.29 32.08
C HIS A 663 -0.45 6.85 32.55
N HIS A 664 0.67 6.10 32.55
CA HIS A 664 0.76 4.78 33.16
C HIS A 664 -0.10 4.76 34.42
N VAL A 665 -1.01 3.77 34.49
CA VAL A 665 -1.81 3.24 35.59
C VAL A 665 -1.46 3.73 37.02
N LYS A 666 -0.19 4.03 37.33
CA LYS A 666 0.27 4.72 38.53
C LYS A 666 -0.25 6.15 38.74
N PHE A 667 -0.43 7.03 37.76
CA PHE A 667 -0.95 8.39 37.99
C PHE A 667 -2.45 8.36 38.27
N VAL A 668 -3.22 7.67 37.43
CA VAL A 668 -4.66 7.45 37.66
C VAL A 668 -4.87 6.68 38.96
N ASN A 669 -4.09 5.62 39.26
CA ASN A 669 -4.17 4.94 40.56
C ASN A 669 -3.65 5.78 41.73
N HIS A 670 -2.71 6.71 41.53
CA HIS A 670 -2.23 7.62 42.56
C HIS A 670 -3.29 8.69 42.83
N MET A 671 -3.84 9.35 41.82
CA MET A 671 -4.98 10.26 41.96
C MET A 671 -6.18 9.55 42.57
N LEU A 672 -6.55 8.35 42.09
CA LEU A 672 -7.62 7.54 42.70
C LEU A 672 -7.28 7.09 44.13
N LYS A 673 -6.01 6.79 44.46
CA LYS A 673 -5.57 6.48 45.84
C LYS A 673 -5.57 7.70 46.74
N VAL A 674 -5.10 8.85 46.27
CA VAL A 674 -5.08 10.14 46.95
C VAL A 674 -6.51 10.61 47.23
N ILE A 675 -7.40 10.45 46.24
CA ILE A 675 -8.85 10.64 46.34
C ILE A 675 -9.49 9.67 47.34
N ASN A 676 -9.02 8.42 47.43
CA ASN A 676 -9.53 7.42 48.36
C ASN A 676 -8.91 7.49 49.78
N ASN A 677 -7.74 8.13 49.93
CA ASN A 677 -6.95 8.16 51.17
C ASN A 677 -6.85 9.58 51.80
N ASN A 678 -7.49 10.61 51.24
CA ASN A 678 -7.43 12.00 51.71
C ASN A 678 -5.99 12.57 51.84
N GLU A 679 -5.09 12.19 50.93
CA GLU A 679 -3.76 12.81 50.84
C GLU A 679 -3.82 14.05 49.91
N GLU A 680 -2.95 15.05 50.09
CA GLU A 680 -2.89 16.19 49.17
C GLU A 680 -2.29 15.74 47.82
N PRO A 681 -2.96 15.96 46.67
CA PRO A 681 -2.35 15.69 45.37
C PRO A 681 -1.17 16.65 45.16
N SER A 682 0.06 16.15 45.18
CA SER A 682 1.21 16.99 44.87
C SER A 682 1.32 17.20 43.36
N LEU A 683 0.82 18.36 42.91
CA LEU A 683 1.05 18.95 41.58
C LEU A 683 2.51 18.82 41.12
N GLU A 684 3.44 18.79 42.06
CA GLU A 684 4.89 18.70 41.85
C GLU A 684 5.34 17.40 41.16
N TYR A 685 4.74 16.24 41.49
CA TYR A 685 5.11 14.96 40.87
C TYR A 685 4.57 14.84 39.44
N PHE A 686 3.39 15.42 39.18
CA PHE A 686 2.77 15.49 37.86
C PHE A 686 3.65 16.28 36.89
N PHE A 687 3.97 17.53 37.25
CA PHE A 687 4.79 18.42 36.43
C PHE A 687 6.24 17.92 36.24
N GLN A 688 6.84 17.27 37.24
CA GLN A 688 8.17 16.65 37.12
C GLN A 688 8.20 15.39 36.25
N SER A 689 7.09 14.66 36.14
CA SER A 689 6.98 13.48 35.28
C SER A 689 6.76 13.82 33.80
N LEU A 690 6.06 14.93 33.55
CA LEU A 690 5.73 15.47 32.23
C LEU A 690 6.94 16.09 31.52
N ALA A 691 7.81 16.79 32.25
CA ALA A 691 9.03 17.37 31.69
C ALA A 691 10.05 16.34 31.13
N LYS A 692 9.78 15.02 31.25
CA LYS A 692 10.71 13.94 30.92
C LYS A 692 10.34 13.08 29.69
N LYS A 693 9.20 13.27 29.00
CA LYS A 693 8.83 12.40 27.84
C LYS A 693 8.16 13.15 26.66
N SER A 694 8.79 13.03 25.48
CA SER A 694 8.33 13.18 24.08
C SER A 694 7.19 14.15 23.70
N SER A 695 7.50 15.06 22.77
CA SER A 695 6.79 16.29 22.39
C SER A 695 5.48 16.20 21.60
N SER A 696 5.11 15.07 20.99
CA SER A 696 3.90 14.98 20.14
C SER A 696 2.63 14.50 20.87
N TYR A 697 2.80 13.78 21.99
CA TYR A 697 1.71 13.07 22.67
C TYR A 697 0.89 13.94 23.64
N ASP A 698 1.41 15.12 24.00
CA ASP A 698 0.76 16.07 24.91
C ASP A 698 -0.38 16.85 24.22
N ILE A 699 -0.34 17.01 22.88
CA ILE A 699 -1.28 17.83 22.11
C ILE A 699 -2.70 17.24 22.12
N LEU A 700 -2.84 15.92 21.98
CA LEU A 700 -4.16 15.27 21.99
C LEU A 700 -4.83 15.43 23.36
N LEU A 701 -4.08 15.19 24.44
CA LEU A 701 -4.57 15.41 25.81
C LEU A 701 -5.01 16.86 26.01
N CYS A 702 -4.26 17.83 25.49
CA CYS A 702 -4.65 19.24 25.56
C CYS A 702 -5.96 19.51 24.81
N ASN A 703 -6.09 19.06 23.56
CA ASN A 703 -7.29 19.30 22.75
C ASN A 703 -8.56 18.67 23.37
N ILE A 704 -8.45 17.49 23.98
CA ILE A 704 -9.59 16.87 24.68
C ILE A 704 -9.92 17.59 25.96
N SER A 705 -8.91 18.03 26.72
CA SER A 705 -9.12 18.83 27.93
C SER A 705 -9.90 20.10 27.60
N VAL A 706 -9.52 20.79 26.53
CA VAL A 706 -10.18 22.00 26.04
C VAL A 706 -11.61 21.70 25.56
N ALA A 707 -11.82 20.69 24.72
CA ALA A 707 -13.15 20.32 24.23
C ALA A 707 -14.10 19.91 25.37
N THR A 708 -13.59 19.15 26.35
CA THR A 708 -14.37 18.71 27.51
C THR A 708 -14.71 19.89 28.42
N ALA A 709 -13.75 20.78 28.67
CA ALA A 709 -13.97 22.01 29.44
C ALA A 709 -14.96 22.97 28.76
N ALA A 710 -14.93 23.06 27.43
CA ALA A 710 -15.90 23.83 26.65
C ALA A 710 -17.33 23.26 26.78
N ALA A 711 -17.50 21.93 26.72
CA ALA A 711 -18.80 21.31 26.96
C ALA A 711 -19.36 21.57 28.37
N CYS A 712 -18.49 21.74 29.37
CA CYS A 712 -18.88 22.12 30.74
C CYS A 712 -19.32 23.58 30.90
N LEU A 713 -19.04 24.46 29.93
CA LEU A 713 -19.54 25.84 29.94
C LEU A 713 -21.02 25.95 29.56
N CYS A 714 -21.53 25.01 28.75
CA CYS A 714 -22.93 24.96 28.37
C CYS A 714 -23.80 24.72 29.62
N ARG A 715 -24.61 25.70 30.02
CA ARG A 715 -25.47 25.59 31.20
C ARG A 715 -26.64 24.65 30.92
N ILE A 716 -26.95 23.76 31.86
CA ILE A 716 -28.31 23.27 32.11
C ILE A 716 -28.68 23.82 33.49
N THR A 717 -29.96 24.08 33.75
CA THR A 717 -30.47 24.63 35.02
C THR A 717 -29.62 24.30 36.25
N GLU A 718 -29.44 25.28 37.14
CA GLU A 718 -28.51 25.29 38.29
C GLU A 718 -28.32 23.95 39.01
N THR A 719 -29.36 23.11 39.14
CA THR A 719 -29.36 21.84 39.86
C THR A 719 -28.65 20.68 39.15
N SER A 720 -28.81 20.52 37.83
CA SER A 720 -28.23 19.40 37.06
C SER A 720 -26.77 19.68 36.72
N ALA A 721 -26.47 20.93 36.36
CA ALA A 721 -25.11 21.41 36.22
C ALA A 721 -24.35 21.38 37.55
N LYS A 722 -24.93 21.80 38.70
CA LYS A 722 -24.28 21.66 40.02
C LYS A 722 -23.85 20.22 40.33
N ARG A 723 -24.62 19.20 39.93
CA ARG A 723 -24.29 17.78 40.18
C ARG A 723 -23.08 17.28 39.39
N LEU A 724 -22.80 17.90 38.25
CA LEU A 724 -21.69 17.61 37.34
C LEU A 724 -20.48 18.51 37.63
N ILE A 725 -20.74 19.79 37.93
CA ILE A 725 -19.77 20.81 38.36
C ILE A 725 -19.16 20.46 39.71
N ASN A 726 -19.95 19.89 40.64
CA ASN A 726 -19.48 19.43 41.94
C ASN A 726 -18.84 18.03 41.87
N SER A 727 -18.27 17.63 40.74
CA SER A 727 -17.63 16.31 40.60
C SER A 727 -16.11 16.43 40.51
N LYS A 728 -15.39 15.48 41.12
CA LYS A 728 -13.93 15.30 41.02
C LYS A 728 -13.41 15.31 39.57
N PHE A 729 -14.29 14.99 38.62
CA PHE A 729 -14.03 15.01 37.19
C PHE A 729 -13.85 16.44 36.63
N LEU A 730 -14.67 17.42 37.05
CA LEU A 730 -14.48 18.80 36.63
C LEU A 730 -13.13 19.34 37.12
N LEU A 731 -12.74 19.05 38.36
CA LEU A 731 -11.45 19.46 38.90
C LEU A 731 -10.28 18.89 38.09
N LEU A 732 -10.36 17.61 37.72
CA LEU A 732 -9.36 16.97 36.86
C LEU A 732 -9.28 17.61 35.46
N ILE A 733 -10.42 17.95 34.85
CA ILE A 733 -10.47 18.69 33.59
C ILE A 733 -9.83 20.08 33.75
N MET A 734 -10.15 20.79 34.84
CA MET A 734 -9.59 22.12 35.11
C MET A 734 -8.08 22.06 35.31
N GLU A 735 -7.57 21.06 36.02
CA GLU A 735 -6.12 20.82 36.16
C GLU A 735 -5.45 20.52 34.82
N CYS A 736 -6.06 19.69 33.97
CA CYS A 736 -5.55 19.40 32.64
C CYS A 736 -5.65 20.61 31.68
N LEU A 737 -6.65 21.48 31.84
CA LEU A 737 -6.75 22.74 31.11
C LEU A 737 -5.63 23.70 31.51
N VAL A 738 -5.33 23.80 32.81
CA VAL A 738 -4.19 24.58 33.32
C VAL A 738 -2.87 24.02 32.81
N TYR A 739 -2.71 22.70 32.80
CA TYR A 739 -1.57 22.03 32.16
C TYR A 739 -1.48 22.39 30.67
N SER A 740 -2.59 22.36 29.93
CA SER A 740 -2.64 22.71 28.51
C SER A 740 -2.20 24.15 28.25
N PHE A 741 -2.61 25.08 29.14
CA PHE A 741 -2.17 26.46 29.14
C PHE A 741 -0.64 26.57 29.34
N PHE A 742 -0.07 25.84 30.31
CA PHE A 742 1.37 25.84 30.56
C PHE A 742 2.18 25.17 29.44
N TYR A 743 1.66 24.10 28.85
CA TYR A 743 2.30 23.41 27.74
C TYR A 743 2.42 24.32 26.51
N SER A 744 1.36 25.07 26.22
CA SER A 744 1.28 25.93 25.03
C SER A 744 1.83 27.34 25.24
N VAL A 745 2.15 27.74 26.49
CA VAL A 745 2.54 29.10 26.85
C VAL A 745 3.70 29.66 26.00
N PRO A 746 3.60 30.89 25.48
CA PRO A 746 4.72 31.56 24.80
C PRO A 746 5.82 31.90 25.82
N VAL A 747 7.08 31.58 25.47
CA VAL A 747 8.25 31.79 26.33
C VAL A 747 9.05 33.02 25.88
N ARG A 748 8.98 33.35 24.59
CA ARG A 748 9.64 34.51 23.96
C ARG A 748 8.64 35.31 23.15
N MET A 749 8.98 36.56 22.85
CA MET A 749 8.16 37.39 21.96
C MET A 749 7.97 36.79 20.57
N ASN A 750 9.05 36.22 20.03
CA ASN A 750 8.99 35.63 18.70
C ASN A 750 8.12 34.38 18.64
N ASP A 751 7.75 33.79 19.78
CA ASP A 751 6.84 32.65 19.80
C ASP A 751 5.44 33.08 19.35
N TYR A 752 5.04 34.33 19.59
CA TYR A 752 3.80 34.90 19.01
C TYR A 752 3.87 35.09 17.49
N LEU A 753 5.08 35.10 16.89
CA LEU A 753 5.34 35.30 15.46
C LEU A 753 5.29 34.00 14.64
N ARG A 754 4.59 32.95 15.14
CA ARG A 754 4.24 31.73 14.40
C ARG A 754 5.42 30.90 13.83
N THR A 755 6.45 30.62 14.62
CA THR A 755 7.39 29.53 14.28
C THR A 755 6.82 28.12 14.52
N ASP A 756 5.71 28.02 15.25
CA ASP A 756 4.96 26.79 15.56
C ASP A 756 3.45 27.13 15.71
N ASP A 757 2.71 27.08 14.59
CA ASP A 757 1.30 27.50 14.49
C ASP A 757 0.37 26.73 15.42
N GLU A 758 0.58 25.42 15.60
CA GLU A 758 -0.35 24.58 16.37
C GLU A 758 -0.29 24.87 17.86
N ARG A 759 0.92 25.08 18.39
CA ARG A 759 1.13 25.35 19.82
C ARG A 759 0.54 26.69 20.23
N ILE A 760 0.74 27.74 19.44
CA ILE A 760 0.21 29.08 19.74
C ILE A 760 -1.30 29.13 19.59
N ASN A 761 -1.86 28.47 18.58
CA ASN A 761 -3.31 28.34 18.45
C ASN A 761 -3.93 27.62 19.66
N LEU A 762 -3.27 26.57 20.17
CA LEU A 762 -3.69 25.90 21.41
C LEU A 762 -3.60 26.85 22.62
N TRP A 763 -2.60 27.72 22.69
CA TRP A 763 -2.49 28.71 23.76
C TRP A 763 -3.64 29.71 23.75
N TYR A 764 -3.99 30.26 22.59
CA TYR A 764 -5.13 31.19 22.49
C TYR A 764 -6.45 30.52 22.88
N ARG A 765 -6.71 29.31 22.38
CA ARG A 765 -7.91 28.51 22.69
C ARG A 765 -8.02 28.19 24.19
N THR A 766 -6.95 27.65 24.78
CA THR A 766 -6.91 27.30 26.22
C THR A 766 -7.06 28.54 27.10
N SER A 767 -6.42 29.66 26.73
CA SER A 767 -6.50 30.94 27.45
C SER A 767 -7.91 31.52 27.38
N HIS A 768 -8.49 31.59 26.19
CA HIS A 768 -9.85 32.09 25.99
C HIS A 768 -10.87 31.29 26.82
N LEU A 769 -10.82 29.96 26.73
CA LEU A 769 -11.67 29.07 27.51
C LEU A 769 -11.46 29.23 29.02
N SER A 770 -10.21 29.31 29.47
CA SER A 770 -9.88 29.52 30.89
C SER A 770 -10.44 30.84 31.41
N MET A 771 -10.37 31.91 30.62
CA MET A 771 -10.92 33.21 30.97
C MET A 771 -12.45 33.15 31.16
N LEU A 772 -13.18 32.50 30.25
CA LEU A 772 -14.63 32.30 30.39
C LEU A 772 -14.96 31.44 31.61
N LEU A 773 -14.21 30.36 31.85
CA LEU A 773 -14.41 29.51 33.01
C LEU A 773 -14.11 30.24 34.32
N MET A 774 -13.08 31.09 34.40
CA MET A 774 -12.78 31.89 35.59
C MET A 774 -13.90 32.87 35.96
N GLN A 775 -14.64 33.39 34.97
CA GLN A 775 -15.80 34.26 35.21
C GLN A 775 -16.97 33.51 35.84
N HIS A 776 -17.10 32.22 35.52
CA HIS A 776 -18.23 31.39 35.97
C HIS A 776 -17.88 30.49 37.16
N TYR A 777 -16.60 30.21 37.40
CA TYR A 777 -16.09 29.27 38.40
C TYR A 777 -14.91 29.86 39.21
N PRO A 778 -15.18 30.54 40.34
CA PRO A 778 -14.15 31.19 41.15
C PRO A 778 -13.02 30.27 41.64
N ALA A 779 -13.31 28.98 41.84
CA ALA A 779 -12.33 27.98 42.27
C ALA A 779 -11.18 27.79 41.24
N LEU A 780 -11.45 28.01 39.95
CA LEU A 780 -10.44 27.91 38.89
C LEU A 780 -9.36 28.98 39.02
N VAL A 781 -9.74 30.19 39.47
CA VAL A 781 -8.81 31.30 39.71
C VAL A 781 -7.78 30.90 40.78
N GLY A 782 -8.23 30.27 41.88
CA GLY A 782 -7.34 29.77 42.93
C GLY A 782 -6.36 28.70 42.42
N LEU A 783 -6.83 27.81 41.56
CA LEU A 783 -6.01 26.75 40.95
C LEU A 783 -4.95 27.30 39.98
N PHE A 784 -5.31 28.29 39.17
CA PHE A 784 -4.36 29.03 38.32
C PHE A 784 -3.31 29.77 39.16
N ASN A 785 -3.73 30.50 40.20
CA ASN A 785 -2.82 31.23 41.09
C ASN A 785 -1.78 30.31 41.73
N MET A 786 -2.24 29.20 42.33
CA MET A 786 -1.37 28.17 42.91
C MET A 786 -0.39 27.60 41.90
N SER A 787 -0.85 27.33 40.67
CA SER A 787 -0.01 26.72 39.64
C SER A 787 1.02 27.70 39.08
N ILE A 788 0.65 28.97 38.86
CA ILE A 788 1.54 30.04 38.39
C ILE A 788 2.65 30.29 39.41
N ILE A 789 2.31 30.39 40.71
CA ILE A 789 3.27 30.60 41.80
C ILE A 789 4.24 29.41 41.87
N LYS A 790 3.73 28.17 41.83
CA LYS A 790 4.56 26.96 41.91
C LYS A 790 5.49 26.80 40.70
N MET A 791 5.04 27.22 39.51
CA MET A 791 5.82 27.12 38.27
C MET A 791 6.82 28.25 38.07
N GLY A 792 6.68 29.37 38.79
CA GLY A 792 7.48 30.57 38.55
C GLY A 792 7.35 31.10 37.12
N LEU A 793 6.16 30.94 36.51
CA LEU A 793 5.90 31.29 35.12
C LEU A 793 6.18 32.77 34.90
N LYS A 794 6.82 33.13 33.79
CA LYS A 794 6.93 34.53 33.35
C LYS A 794 6.40 34.62 31.93
N LEU A 795 5.26 35.28 31.75
CA LEU A 795 4.73 35.57 30.43
C LEU A 795 5.43 36.81 29.84
N PRO A 796 5.98 36.74 28.62
CA PRO A 796 6.46 37.93 27.93
C PRO A 796 5.27 38.87 27.67
N GLN A 797 5.45 40.16 27.99
CA GLN A 797 4.40 41.17 27.91
C GLN A 797 4.29 41.72 26.47
N PRO A 798 3.28 41.35 25.67
CA PRO A 798 3.22 41.61 24.23
C PRO A 798 3.47 43.10 23.89
N SER A 799 4.33 43.35 22.91
CA SER A 799 4.55 44.71 22.41
C SER A 799 3.30 45.16 21.66
N LYS A 800 2.70 46.27 22.10
CA LYS A 800 1.48 46.81 21.51
C LYS A 800 1.63 47.09 20.00
N ILE A 801 2.80 47.58 19.59
CA ILE A 801 3.11 47.88 18.19
C ILE A 801 3.20 46.60 17.36
N ASP A 802 3.78 45.54 17.92
CA ASP A 802 3.94 44.27 17.21
C ASP A 802 2.61 43.51 17.10
N MET A 803 1.76 43.53 18.14
CA MET A 803 0.40 42.95 18.08
C MET A 803 -0.53 43.72 17.12
N GLU A 804 -0.44 45.06 17.08
CA GLU A 804 -1.17 45.86 16.09
C GLU A 804 -0.68 45.56 14.66
N THR A 805 0.61 45.31 14.47
CA THR A 805 1.17 44.91 13.18
C THR A 805 0.66 43.53 12.77
N LEU A 806 0.69 42.54 13.67
CA LEU A 806 0.17 41.19 13.43
C LEU A 806 -1.33 41.18 13.14
N PHE A 807 -2.10 42.06 13.79
CA PHE A 807 -3.53 42.24 13.51
C PHE A 807 -3.78 42.82 12.10
N ASN A 808 -2.99 43.83 11.72
CA ASN A 808 -3.09 44.45 10.40
C ASN A 808 -2.65 43.52 9.26
N GLU A 809 -1.77 42.56 9.55
CA GLU A 809 -1.33 41.51 8.63
C GLU A 809 -2.23 40.25 8.69
N GLU A 810 -3.36 40.30 9.39
CA GLU A 810 -4.34 39.20 9.55
C GLU A 810 -3.79 37.93 10.23
N TYR A 811 -2.64 38.02 10.90
CA TYR A 811 -2.02 36.89 11.62
C TYR A 811 -2.66 36.61 12.98
N ILE A 812 -3.36 37.57 13.59
CA ILE A 812 -4.09 37.39 14.84
C ILE A 812 -5.42 38.15 14.81
N THR A 813 -6.41 37.64 15.53
CA THR A 813 -7.71 38.29 15.69
C THR A 813 -7.68 39.30 16.84
N ARG A 814 -8.65 40.22 16.84
CA ARG A 814 -8.81 41.19 17.93
C ARG A 814 -9.08 40.51 19.29
N GLN A 815 -9.73 39.34 19.28
CA GLN A 815 -9.98 38.56 20.50
C GLN A 815 -8.69 37.98 21.07
N GLU A 816 -7.78 37.50 20.22
CA GLU A 816 -6.48 36.95 20.63
C GLU A 816 -5.59 38.01 21.29
N ILE A 817 -5.62 39.25 20.80
CA ILE A 817 -4.92 40.38 21.43
C ILE A 817 -5.44 40.62 22.86
N VAL A 818 -6.77 40.64 23.04
CA VAL A 818 -7.40 40.85 24.35
C VAL A 818 -7.05 39.72 25.33
N VAL A 819 -7.06 38.47 24.84
CA VAL A 819 -6.68 37.30 25.63
C VAL A 819 -5.22 37.38 26.06
N ALA A 820 -4.31 37.76 25.16
CA ALA A 820 -2.90 37.89 25.47
C ALA A 820 -2.62 38.98 26.50
N ASP A 821 -3.22 40.17 26.31
CA ASP A 821 -3.09 41.29 27.26
C ASP A 821 -3.62 40.92 28.66
N PHE A 822 -4.76 40.23 28.72
CA PHE A 822 -5.35 39.78 29.97
C PHE A 822 -4.42 38.82 30.73
N PHE A 823 -3.94 37.74 30.10
CA PHE A 823 -3.11 36.76 30.80
C PHE A 823 -1.72 37.29 31.15
N SER A 824 -1.12 38.15 30.32
CA SER A 824 0.11 38.84 30.69
C SER A 824 -0.06 39.71 31.94
N ALA A 825 -1.17 40.46 32.04
CA ALA A 825 -1.47 41.26 33.23
C ALA A 825 -1.83 40.39 34.45
N PHE A 826 -2.63 39.34 34.25
CA PHE A 826 -3.07 38.42 35.30
C PHE A 826 -1.88 37.69 35.95
N VAL A 827 -0.96 37.15 35.14
CA VAL A 827 0.24 36.47 35.64
C VAL A 827 1.19 37.44 36.34
N LEU A 828 1.37 38.65 35.81
CA LEU A 828 2.17 39.69 36.47
C LEU A 828 1.63 40.08 37.85
N ASN A 829 0.31 40.17 38.00
CA ASN A 829 -0.34 40.48 39.29
C ASN A 829 -0.23 39.37 40.34
N ILE A 830 0.02 38.12 39.92
CA ILE A 830 0.18 36.98 40.83
C ILE A 830 1.62 36.84 41.32
N ILE A 831 2.59 37.25 40.49
CA ILE A 831 4.03 37.15 40.77
C ILE A 831 4.53 38.32 41.63
N ASN A 832 3.93 39.50 41.46
CA ASN A 832 4.21 40.71 42.23
C ASN A 832 3.38 40.74 43.51
#